data_AF-A0A1S8GSD0-F1
#
_entry.id   AF-A0A1S8GSD0-F1
#
_cell.length_a   1.000
_cell.length_b   1.000
_cell.length_c   1.000
_cell.angle_alpha   90.00
_cell.angle_beta   90.00
_cell.angle_gamma   90.00
#
_symmetry.space_group_name_H-M   'P 1'
#
loop_
_entity.id
_entity.type
_entity.pdbx_description
1 polymer ?
#
loop_
_entity_poly.entity_id
_entity_poly.type
_entity_poly.pdbx_seq_one_letter_code
_entity_poly.pdbx_strand_id
1 'polypeptide(L)'
;MMPGEHVVAEVVFHYLETSHQGWLAVQRVGGGICHLRSDEMTRRDENGDPLYCPLLAMTLPDYPDYVFLVVDSGEKAAPLLWIKHFPYRGAVLPFLRVESRKNKGRVGLRNLFRPSQCCTAQPWNSQGGVNELLGDCNQMFDWEEFQLRAVAATDRLRRLGEEMVTHFRAFPSADYLEQLIITYAGSHLTWLLDAMVPVASWSVVREIGQRLLNQTPLREAFFRQVGETPWRDGWQYLARWLDNRDSYPVAERGCPLSDAILAYGQIDALAGFAQATLHTARASVVPRKRVCMMSTIRNEGIYILEWIAYHRSIGVEHFFIYSNDNNDRSDLLLKALHDEGIITFIENPVQPGMSAQMKAYGHGLNILPNILDYEWCFILDGDEFITLSPSYRTVGEYLESASRWESDAIAVNWKFVASEVNQDGLADLTKPLTQRNRSIVSRGGIGEGWRLVKSAVRPGRAIHSRPHHPIWVQAEKFAYRLSDGSIHSYRNPPPGIGADPAFADYDSCADIYISHYYYKSIIEWVWKYARNSGLDGAMSFGVERYADYWANAFICQLNDPYDGENENILIRLDGLLEEMASLRRITAVAQAENIVREAWQERLLALLDMIEEADVASRLKEEWRYVLDPLVEERCGSIPLHQI
;
A
#
# COMPACT_ATOMS: atom_id res chain seq x y z
N MET A 1 -9.19 3.98 61.43
CA MET A 1 -8.88 2.82 60.57
C MET A 1 -8.17 3.38 59.34
N MET A 2 -6.91 3.00 59.15
CA MET A 2 -6.10 3.38 57.98
C MET A 2 -6.71 2.77 56.71
N PRO A 3 -6.61 3.41 55.54
CA PRO A 3 -6.97 2.79 54.27
C PRO A 3 -6.08 1.56 54.06
N GLY A 4 -6.69 0.39 53.87
CA GLY A 4 -5.97 -0.86 53.71
C GLY A 4 -5.04 -0.82 52.50
N GLU A 5 -3.80 -1.27 52.70
CA GLU A 5 -2.89 -1.66 51.65
C GLU A 5 -3.55 -2.75 50.80
N HIS A 6 -4.10 -2.38 49.65
CA HIS A 6 -4.42 -3.36 48.62
C HIS A 6 -3.10 -3.90 48.08
N VAL A 7 -2.72 -5.11 48.51
CA VAL A 7 -1.66 -5.88 47.88
C VAL A 7 -2.02 -6.00 46.40
N VAL A 8 -1.31 -5.28 45.54
CA VAL A 8 -1.41 -5.46 44.09
C VAL A 8 -0.94 -6.89 43.83
N ALA A 9 -1.84 -7.75 43.36
CA ALA A 9 -1.47 -9.10 42.99
C ALA A 9 -0.34 -9.04 41.94
N GLU A 10 0.63 -9.95 42.05
CA GLU A 10 1.87 -9.89 41.28
C GLU A 10 1.60 -10.12 39.77
N VAL A 11 2.07 -9.21 38.92
CA VAL A 11 2.00 -9.36 37.46
C VAL A 11 2.96 -10.47 37.03
N VAL A 12 2.48 -11.42 36.25
CA VAL A 12 3.28 -12.59 35.84
C VAL A 12 3.60 -12.52 34.35
N PHE A 13 4.86 -12.83 34.02
CA PHE A 13 5.39 -12.85 32.66
C PHE A 13 5.77 -14.28 32.27
N HIS A 14 5.55 -14.62 31.00
CA HIS A 14 5.72 -15.97 30.50
C HIS A 14 6.41 -15.98 29.14
N TYR A 15 7.30 -16.95 28.92
CA TYR A 15 7.57 -17.41 27.57
C TYR A 15 6.40 -18.25 27.05
N LEU A 16 6.14 -18.18 25.75
CA LEU A 16 5.16 -19.02 25.06
C LEU A 16 5.88 -20.16 24.34
N GLU A 17 5.78 -21.36 24.90
CA GLU A 17 6.29 -22.59 24.28
C GLU A 17 5.19 -23.19 23.40
N THR A 18 5.50 -23.48 22.14
CA THR A 18 4.56 -24.09 21.20
C THR A 18 4.44 -25.60 21.41
N SER A 19 3.39 -26.20 20.83
CA SER A 19 3.15 -27.65 20.88
C SER A 19 4.32 -28.51 20.37
N HIS A 20 5.16 -27.96 19.50
CA HIS A 20 6.29 -28.62 18.85
C HIS A 20 7.64 -28.28 19.50
N GLN A 21 7.64 -27.87 20.78
CA GLN A 21 8.86 -27.60 21.57
C GLN A 21 9.75 -26.47 21.01
N GLY A 22 9.15 -25.41 20.46
CA GLY A 22 9.87 -24.17 20.18
C GLY A 22 9.22 -22.96 20.86
N TRP A 23 9.77 -21.78 20.59
CA TRP A 23 9.43 -20.55 21.31
C TRP A 23 8.91 -19.50 20.35
N LEU A 24 7.96 -18.68 20.82
CA LEU A 24 7.59 -17.48 20.08
C LEU A 24 8.66 -16.40 20.25
N ALA A 25 8.98 -15.75 19.14
CA ALA A 25 9.92 -14.66 19.06
C ALA A 25 9.40 -13.61 18.07
N VAL A 26 10.07 -12.45 18.06
CA VAL A 26 9.74 -11.32 17.20
C VAL A 26 10.94 -11.05 16.31
N GLN A 27 10.72 -10.97 15.00
CA GLN A 27 11.73 -10.46 14.07
C GLN A 27 12.08 -9.02 14.43
N ARG A 28 13.38 -8.72 14.61
CA ARG A 28 13.80 -7.35 14.91
C ARG A 28 13.44 -6.36 13.82
N VAL A 29 13.56 -6.78 12.57
CA VAL A 29 13.12 -6.03 11.40
C VAL A 29 11.73 -6.49 11.03
N GLY A 30 10.82 -5.55 10.78
CA GLY A 30 9.43 -5.85 10.42
C GLY A 30 8.52 -6.17 11.61
N GLY A 31 9.03 -6.74 12.72
CA GLY A 31 8.26 -6.95 13.94
C GLY A 31 7.28 -8.12 13.91
N GLY A 32 7.38 -8.98 12.89
CA GLY A 32 6.55 -10.16 12.73
C GLY A 32 6.83 -11.18 13.84
N ILE A 33 5.77 -11.69 14.45
CA ILE A 33 5.85 -12.76 15.44
C ILE A 33 5.97 -14.10 14.70
N CYS A 34 6.98 -14.88 15.10
CA CYS A 34 7.26 -16.19 14.54
C CYS A 34 7.51 -17.22 15.64
N HIS A 35 7.36 -18.47 15.26
CA HIS A 35 7.81 -19.62 16.03
C HIS A 35 9.21 -20.04 15.57
N LEU A 36 10.12 -20.20 16.52
CA LEU A 36 11.52 -20.59 16.30
C LEU A 36 11.92 -21.79 17.15
N ARG A 37 12.90 -22.56 16.66
CA ARG A 37 13.67 -23.49 17.48
C ARG A 37 14.73 -22.75 18.28
N SER A 38 15.25 -23.37 19.33
CA SER A 38 16.18 -22.75 20.28
C SER A 38 17.51 -22.30 19.65
N ASP A 39 18.00 -23.04 18.66
CA ASP A 39 19.21 -22.72 17.89
C ASP A 39 19.00 -21.48 17.00
N GLU A 40 17.83 -21.36 16.38
CA GLU A 40 17.43 -20.23 15.53
C GLU A 40 17.35 -18.89 16.29
N MET A 41 16.95 -18.89 17.57
CA MET A 41 16.88 -17.68 18.41
C MET A 41 18.24 -16.98 18.60
N THR A 42 19.35 -17.66 18.33
CA THR A 42 20.71 -17.11 18.51
C THR A 42 21.31 -16.50 17.25
N ARG A 43 20.61 -16.56 16.10
CA ARG A 43 21.10 -16.01 14.83
C ARG A 43 21.26 -14.49 14.89
N ARG A 44 22.25 -14.00 14.15
CA ARG A 44 22.65 -12.59 14.07
C ARG A 44 22.74 -12.13 12.62
N ASP A 45 22.52 -10.84 12.37
CA ASP A 45 22.76 -10.23 11.07
C ASP A 45 24.26 -10.02 10.79
N GLU A 46 24.57 -9.44 9.64
CA GLU A 46 25.95 -9.10 9.21
C GLU A 46 26.66 -8.14 10.18
N ASN A 47 25.92 -7.38 10.99
CA ASN A 47 26.44 -6.44 11.98
C ASN A 47 26.55 -7.07 13.38
N GLY A 48 26.19 -8.35 13.54
CA GLY A 48 26.21 -9.07 14.81
C GLY A 48 25.00 -8.79 15.71
N ASP A 49 24.01 -8.04 15.23
CA ASP A 49 22.78 -7.75 15.96
C ASP A 49 21.86 -8.99 15.94
N PRO A 50 21.18 -9.33 17.06
CA PRO A 50 20.24 -10.46 17.08
C PRO A 50 19.14 -10.29 16.02
N LEU A 51 18.87 -11.32 15.23
CA LEU A 51 17.77 -11.28 14.25
C LEU A 51 16.39 -11.31 14.92
N TYR A 52 16.31 -11.88 16.13
CA TYR A 52 15.07 -12.11 16.86
C TYR A 52 15.16 -11.63 18.31
N CYS A 53 14.03 -11.18 18.83
CA CYS A 53 13.82 -10.85 20.24
C CYS A 53 12.85 -11.87 20.86
N PRO A 54 13.09 -12.34 22.11
CA PRO A 54 12.12 -13.19 22.79
C PRO A 54 10.78 -12.47 23.00
N LEU A 55 9.69 -13.15 22.68
CA LEU A 55 8.34 -12.65 22.95
C LEU A 55 7.88 -13.12 24.33
N LEU A 56 7.29 -12.20 25.09
CA LEU A 56 6.75 -12.48 26.42
C LEU A 56 5.23 -12.27 26.43
N ALA A 57 4.53 -13.14 27.15
CA ALA A 57 3.13 -12.97 27.52
C ALA A 57 3.04 -12.44 28.94
N MET A 58 2.45 -11.27 29.09
CA MET A 58 2.08 -10.68 30.37
C MET A 58 0.62 -11.01 30.70
N THR A 59 0.38 -11.48 31.92
CA THR A 59 -0.96 -11.71 32.46
C THR A 59 -1.20 -10.81 33.65
N LEU A 60 -2.33 -10.11 33.64
CA LEU A 60 -2.70 -9.18 34.72
C LEU A 60 -3.71 -9.89 35.65
N PRO A 61 -3.53 -9.87 36.97
CA PRO A 61 -4.40 -10.60 37.90
C PRO A 61 -5.87 -10.19 37.86
N ASP A 62 -6.17 -8.91 37.64
CA ASP A 62 -7.55 -8.41 37.54
C ASP A 62 -8.18 -8.65 36.16
N TYR A 63 -7.37 -9.05 35.18
CA TYR A 63 -7.79 -9.38 33.82
C TYR A 63 -7.30 -10.79 33.47
N PRO A 64 -7.70 -11.82 34.22
CA PRO A 64 -7.18 -13.18 34.07
C PRO A 64 -7.53 -13.81 32.70
N ASP A 65 -8.56 -13.29 32.06
CA ASP A 65 -9.01 -13.67 30.72
C ASP A 65 -8.18 -13.03 29.60
N TYR A 66 -7.24 -12.14 29.93
CA TYR A 66 -6.42 -11.44 28.94
C TYR A 66 -4.95 -11.86 29.01
N VAL A 67 -4.33 -11.90 27.84
CA VAL A 67 -2.88 -12.06 27.66
C VAL A 67 -2.39 -10.90 26.80
N PHE A 68 -1.32 -10.24 27.23
CA PHE A 68 -0.70 -9.12 26.53
C PHE A 68 0.67 -9.55 26.04
N LEU A 69 0.86 -9.63 24.72
CA LEU A 69 2.16 -9.94 24.14
C LEU A 69 3.02 -8.68 24.11
N VAL A 70 4.23 -8.79 24.64
CA VAL A 70 5.20 -7.70 24.79
C VAL A 70 6.61 -8.21 24.50
N VAL A 71 7.53 -7.30 24.23
CA VAL A 71 8.97 -7.58 24.15
C VAL A 71 9.73 -6.73 25.14
N ASP A 72 10.83 -7.26 25.67
CA ASP A 72 11.79 -6.43 26.39
C ASP A 72 12.95 -6.08 25.46
N SER A 73 12.90 -4.90 24.86
CA SER A 73 13.94 -4.44 23.93
C SER A 73 15.12 -3.76 24.61
N GLY A 74 15.11 -3.64 25.96
CA GLY A 74 16.10 -2.83 26.68
C GLY A 74 16.12 -1.37 26.20
N GLU A 75 17.30 -0.78 26.01
CA GLU A 75 17.45 0.62 25.58
C GLU A 75 17.15 0.86 24.09
N LYS A 76 17.13 -0.19 23.24
CA LYS A 76 16.75 -0.05 21.83
C LYS A 76 15.23 0.08 21.69
N ALA A 77 14.76 0.78 20.67
CA ALA A 77 13.34 0.85 20.34
C ALA A 77 12.78 -0.56 20.09
N ALA A 78 11.63 -0.88 20.69
CA ALA A 78 10.95 -2.15 20.44
C ALA A 78 10.39 -2.16 19.01
N PRO A 79 10.52 -3.27 18.27
CA PRO A 79 9.80 -3.41 17.02
C PRO A 79 8.28 -3.38 17.28
N LEU A 80 7.52 -2.88 16.30
CA LEU A 80 6.07 -2.97 16.33
C LEU A 80 5.66 -4.44 16.20
N LEU A 81 5.00 -4.99 17.20
CA LEU A 81 4.59 -6.38 17.21
C LEU A 81 3.43 -6.60 16.25
N TRP A 82 3.43 -7.69 15.50
CA TRP A 82 2.25 -8.14 14.76
C TRP A 82 2.23 -9.63 14.48
N ILE A 83 1.03 -10.13 14.21
CA ILE A 83 0.75 -11.52 13.82
C ILE A 83 0.18 -11.48 12.39
N LYS A 84 0.56 -12.44 11.54
CA LYS A 84 0.02 -12.52 10.20
C LYS A 84 -1.49 -12.72 10.25
N HIS A 85 -2.25 -12.05 9.38
CA HIS A 85 -3.72 -11.97 9.40
C HIS A 85 -4.36 -11.28 10.62
N PHE A 86 -3.57 -10.75 11.55
CA PHE A 86 -4.06 -9.97 12.68
C PHE A 86 -4.07 -8.46 12.35
N PRO A 87 -5.22 -7.77 12.50
CA PRO A 87 -5.39 -6.37 12.08
C PRO A 87 -4.80 -5.35 13.08
N TYR A 88 -4.19 -5.78 14.18
CA TYR A 88 -3.63 -4.83 15.14
C TYR A 88 -2.14 -5.08 15.30
N ARG A 89 -1.36 -4.03 15.12
CA ARG A 89 0.09 -4.00 15.30
C ARG A 89 0.40 -2.92 16.32
N GLY A 90 1.22 -3.20 17.30
CA GLY A 90 1.40 -2.30 18.45
C GLY A 90 2.66 -2.63 19.22
N ALA A 91 3.05 -1.77 20.16
CA ALA A 91 4.08 -2.13 21.14
C ALA A 91 3.60 -3.24 22.10
N VAL A 92 2.28 -3.37 22.27
CA VAL A 92 1.61 -4.39 23.08
C VAL A 92 0.44 -4.96 22.27
N LEU A 93 0.34 -6.29 22.18
CA LEU A 93 -0.80 -6.96 21.52
C LEU A 93 -1.69 -7.68 22.54
N PRO A 94 -2.93 -7.21 22.75
CA PRO A 94 -3.87 -7.86 23.66
C PRO A 94 -4.67 -9.00 23.00
N PHE A 95 -4.87 -10.08 23.74
CA PHE A 95 -5.65 -11.26 23.33
C PHE A 95 -6.57 -11.73 24.46
N LEU A 96 -7.66 -12.40 24.10
CA LEU A 96 -8.40 -13.24 25.03
C LEU A 96 -7.68 -14.57 25.20
N ARG A 97 -7.40 -14.93 26.44
CA ARG A 97 -6.93 -16.25 26.84
C ARG A 97 -8.06 -17.24 26.72
N VAL A 98 -7.81 -18.34 26.03
CA VAL A 98 -8.77 -19.44 25.90
C VAL A 98 -8.11 -20.72 26.39
N GLU A 99 -8.73 -21.39 27.35
CA GLU A 99 -8.21 -22.67 27.84
C GLU A 99 -8.42 -23.79 26.81
N SER A 100 -7.41 -24.64 26.65
CA SER A 100 -7.54 -25.83 25.82
C SER A 100 -8.58 -26.78 26.42
N ARG A 101 -9.50 -27.24 25.57
CA ARG A 101 -10.48 -28.28 25.93
C ARG A 101 -9.87 -29.68 26.00
N LYS A 102 -8.75 -29.91 25.30
CA LYS A 102 -8.12 -31.24 25.15
C LYS A 102 -6.90 -31.41 26.05
N ASN A 103 -6.06 -30.39 26.16
CA ASN A 103 -4.76 -30.44 26.81
C ASN A 103 -4.74 -29.51 28.03
N LYS A 104 -4.98 -30.07 29.22
CA LYS A 104 -4.96 -29.30 30.48
C LYS A 104 -3.65 -28.54 30.64
N GLY A 105 -3.74 -27.25 30.96
CA GLY A 105 -2.58 -26.37 31.20
C GLY A 105 -2.05 -25.65 29.95
N ARG A 106 -2.65 -25.87 28.77
CA ARG A 106 -2.36 -25.09 27.56
C ARG A 106 -3.42 -24.04 27.28
N VAL A 107 -3.01 -22.96 26.63
CA VAL A 107 -3.85 -21.81 26.30
C VAL A 107 -3.73 -21.46 24.82
N GLY A 108 -4.79 -20.98 24.21
CA GLY A 108 -4.73 -20.29 22.93
C GLY A 108 -4.98 -18.79 23.10
N LEU A 109 -4.61 -18.05 22.06
CA LEU A 109 -4.74 -16.60 21.98
C LEU A 109 -5.83 -16.26 20.98
N ARG A 110 -6.95 -15.71 21.45
CA ARG A 110 -8.09 -15.32 20.63
C ARG A 110 -8.07 -13.82 20.35
N ASN A 111 -8.29 -13.49 19.09
CA ASN A 111 -8.27 -12.12 18.56
C ASN A 111 -9.44 -11.30 19.14
N LEU A 112 -9.15 -10.12 19.70
CA LEU A 112 -10.15 -9.21 20.28
C LEU A 112 -11.05 -8.53 19.23
N PHE A 113 -10.51 -8.24 18.04
CA PHE A 113 -11.26 -7.62 16.94
C PHE A 113 -12.06 -8.64 16.11
N ARG A 114 -11.65 -9.92 16.15
CA ARG A 114 -12.33 -11.03 15.48
C ARG A 114 -12.45 -12.21 16.44
N PRO A 115 -13.43 -12.22 17.37
CA PRO A 115 -13.53 -13.24 18.41
C PRO A 115 -13.68 -14.69 17.90
N SER A 116 -14.04 -14.87 16.63
CA SER A 116 -14.07 -16.20 15.99
C SER A 116 -12.68 -16.73 15.59
N GLN A 117 -11.64 -15.89 15.63
CA GLN A 117 -10.29 -16.23 15.17
C GLN A 117 -9.30 -16.35 16.34
N CYS A 118 -8.44 -17.37 16.26
CA CYS A 118 -7.32 -17.62 17.18
C CYS A 118 -5.99 -17.56 16.44
N CYS A 119 -4.89 -17.43 17.18
CA CYS A 119 -3.54 -17.44 16.64
C CYS A 119 -2.93 -18.84 16.62
N THR A 120 -2.21 -19.19 15.55
CA THR A 120 -1.46 -20.46 15.41
C THR A 120 -0.10 -20.23 14.79
N ALA A 121 0.87 -21.11 15.09
CA ALA A 121 2.07 -21.25 14.26
C ALA A 121 1.79 -22.23 13.11
N GLN A 122 2.39 -22.03 11.94
CA GLN A 122 2.37 -23.07 10.90
C GLN A 122 3.12 -24.33 11.37
N PRO A 123 2.72 -25.54 10.92
CA PRO A 123 3.50 -26.75 11.14
C PRO A 123 4.93 -26.59 10.61
N TRP A 124 5.91 -27.15 11.33
CA TRP A 124 7.31 -26.99 10.97
C TRP A 124 7.63 -27.57 9.58
N ASN A 125 8.07 -26.72 8.65
CA ASN A 125 8.62 -27.15 7.36
C ASN A 125 10.14 -27.34 7.50
N SER A 126 10.67 -28.52 7.11
CA SER A 126 12.10 -28.81 7.19
C SER A 126 12.99 -27.95 6.29
N GLN A 127 12.39 -27.20 5.34
CA GLN A 127 13.12 -26.30 4.43
C GLN A 127 13.31 -24.87 4.97
N GLY A 128 12.59 -24.46 6.03
CA GLY A 128 12.65 -23.13 6.60
C GLY A 128 12.77 -23.18 8.12
N GLY A 129 13.80 -22.55 8.70
CA GLY A 129 14.03 -22.55 10.14
C GLY A 129 13.04 -21.72 10.96
N VAL A 130 12.02 -21.12 10.34
CA VAL A 130 11.13 -20.10 10.96
C VAL A 130 9.75 -20.21 10.36
N ASN A 131 8.72 -20.18 11.22
CA ASN A 131 7.32 -20.15 10.78
C ASN A 131 6.60 -18.93 11.36
N GLU A 132 5.87 -18.20 10.53
CA GLU A 132 5.05 -17.07 10.99
C GLU A 132 3.88 -17.52 11.86
N LEU A 133 3.54 -16.69 12.84
CA LEU A 133 2.30 -16.84 13.56
C LEU A 133 1.15 -16.25 12.72
N LEU A 134 0.11 -17.04 12.48
CA LEU A 134 -1.11 -16.68 11.77
C LEU A 134 -2.23 -16.36 12.78
N GLY A 135 -3.16 -15.48 12.43
CA GLY A 135 -4.25 -14.97 13.28
C GLY A 135 -5.64 -15.17 12.68
N ASP A 136 -5.81 -16.15 11.79
CA ASP A 136 -7.02 -16.41 10.99
C ASP A 136 -7.70 -17.76 11.27
N CYS A 137 -7.28 -18.48 12.32
CA CYS A 137 -7.80 -19.81 12.61
C CYS A 137 -9.16 -19.79 13.31
N ASN A 138 -10.17 -20.43 12.70
CA ASN A 138 -11.53 -20.49 13.24
C ASN A 138 -11.72 -21.52 14.37
N GLN A 139 -10.79 -22.48 14.51
CA GLN A 139 -10.87 -23.56 15.49
C GLN A 139 -9.49 -23.82 16.08
N MET A 140 -9.44 -23.88 17.42
CA MET A 140 -8.23 -24.21 18.16
C MET A 140 -7.88 -25.70 18.01
N PHE A 141 -6.80 -25.99 17.29
CA PHE A 141 -6.18 -27.32 17.21
C PHE A 141 -4.97 -27.44 18.14
N ASP A 142 -4.50 -28.67 18.38
CA ASP A 142 -3.43 -28.95 19.34
C ASP A 142 -2.10 -28.23 19.01
N TRP A 143 -1.91 -27.80 17.75
CA TRP A 143 -0.75 -27.01 17.32
C TRP A 143 -0.90 -25.48 17.51
N GLU A 144 -2.10 -25.01 17.85
CA GLU A 144 -2.44 -23.59 18.10
C GLU A 144 -2.33 -23.25 19.60
N GLU A 145 -1.88 -24.21 20.39
CA GLU A 145 -1.85 -24.13 21.84
C GLU A 145 -0.45 -23.83 22.36
N PHE A 146 -0.39 -22.94 23.35
CA PHE A 146 0.83 -22.49 24.00
C PHE A 146 0.87 -22.95 25.44
N GLN A 147 2.07 -23.31 25.89
CA GLN A 147 2.36 -23.47 27.31
C GLN A 147 3.02 -22.21 27.83
N LEU A 148 2.43 -21.62 28.88
CA LEU A 148 2.97 -20.46 29.54
C LEU A 148 4.06 -20.90 30.54
N ARG A 149 5.29 -20.44 30.33
CA ARG A 149 6.44 -20.73 31.18
C ARG A 149 6.87 -19.47 31.91
N ALA A 150 6.63 -19.40 33.21
CA ALA A 150 6.93 -18.22 34.02
C ALA A 150 8.41 -17.83 33.90
N VAL A 151 8.66 -16.52 33.80
CA VAL A 151 10.01 -15.94 33.71
C VAL A 151 10.10 -14.72 34.61
N ALA A 152 11.30 -14.49 35.17
CA ALA A 152 11.58 -13.26 35.90
C ALA A 152 11.55 -12.07 34.94
N ALA A 153 10.69 -11.09 35.23
CA ALA A 153 10.60 -9.86 34.46
C ALA A 153 11.63 -8.83 34.93
N THR A 154 12.11 -8.02 33.98
CA THR A 154 12.92 -6.85 34.28
C THR A 154 12.09 -5.79 35.02
N ASP A 155 12.77 -4.87 35.70
CA ASP A 155 12.11 -3.77 36.42
C ASP A 155 11.30 -2.86 35.49
N ARG A 156 11.67 -2.79 34.21
CA ARG A 156 10.91 -2.07 33.19
C ARG A 156 9.56 -2.74 32.93
N LEU A 157 9.58 -4.04 32.65
CA LEU A 157 8.35 -4.79 32.39
C LEU A 157 7.45 -4.85 33.62
N ARG A 158 8.02 -5.01 34.82
CA ARG A 158 7.24 -4.99 36.06
C ARG A 158 6.48 -3.67 36.23
N ARG A 159 7.16 -2.54 36.02
CA ARG A 159 6.53 -1.20 36.06
C ARG A 159 5.43 -1.04 35.01
N LEU A 160 5.69 -1.44 33.77
CA LEU A 160 4.65 -1.46 32.72
C LEU A 160 3.42 -2.27 33.16
N GLY A 161 3.62 -3.46 33.73
CA GLY A 161 2.54 -4.31 34.21
C GLY A 161 1.71 -3.66 35.32
N GLU A 162 2.37 -3.05 36.31
CA GLU A 162 1.72 -2.31 37.40
C GLU A 162 0.91 -1.11 36.91
N GLU A 163 1.46 -0.37 35.94
CA GLU A 163 0.75 0.74 35.29
C GLU A 163 -0.46 0.24 34.49
N MET A 164 -0.32 -0.86 33.73
CA MET A 164 -1.44 -1.45 32.99
C MET A 164 -2.57 -1.88 33.91
N VAL A 165 -2.27 -2.56 35.02
CA VAL A 165 -3.29 -2.91 36.03
C VAL A 165 -4.05 -1.68 36.52
N THR A 166 -3.31 -0.61 36.83
CA THR A 166 -3.89 0.64 37.33
C THR A 166 -4.82 1.27 36.29
N HIS A 167 -4.37 1.36 35.04
CA HIS A 167 -5.09 2.10 34.00
C HIS A 167 -6.24 1.32 33.36
N PHE A 168 -6.17 -0.01 33.29
CA PHE A 168 -7.25 -0.82 32.74
C PHE A 168 -8.50 -0.81 33.64
N ARG A 169 -8.31 -0.78 34.98
CA ARG A 169 -9.41 -0.74 35.96
C ARG A 169 -10.32 0.48 35.79
N ALA A 170 -9.81 1.57 35.21
CA ALA A 170 -10.54 2.82 35.08
C ALA A 170 -11.55 2.87 33.91
N PHE A 171 -11.64 1.82 33.08
CA PHE A 171 -12.41 1.72 31.82
C PHE A 171 -12.18 2.91 30.85
N PRO A 172 -11.61 2.70 29.64
CA PRO A 172 -11.21 3.81 28.78
C PRO A 172 -12.40 4.58 28.19
N SER A 173 -12.64 5.79 28.71
CA SER A 173 -13.42 6.85 28.05
C SER A 173 -12.48 7.85 27.35
N ALA A 174 -13.02 8.70 26.49
CA ALA A 174 -12.22 9.76 25.86
C ALA A 174 -11.66 10.75 26.90
N ASP A 175 -12.46 11.11 27.91
CA ASP A 175 -12.01 11.97 29.02
C ASP A 175 -10.87 11.35 29.81
N TYR A 176 -10.96 10.04 30.07
CA TYR A 176 -9.91 9.33 30.78
C TYR A 176 -8.61 9.28 29.96
N LEU A 177 -8.69 8.96 28.67
CA LEU A 177 -7.52 8.93 27.78
C LEU A 177 -6.87 10.31 27.64
N GLU A 178 -7.67 11.37 27.53
CA GLU A 178 -7.18 12.75 27.52
C GLU A 178 -6.41 13.07 28.82
N GLN A 179 -7.02 12.81 29.97
CA GLN A 179 -6.40 13.06 31.27
C GLN A 179 -5.12 12.24 31.46
N LEU A 180 -5.12 10.98 31.02
CA LEU A 180 -3.95 10.11 31.02
C LEU A 180 -2.83 10.74 30.19
N ILE A 181 -3.09 11.10 28.94
CA ILE A 181 -2.09 11.70 28.05
C ILE A 181 -1.49 12.98 28.64
N ILE A 182 -2.32 13.84 29.26
CA ILE A 182 -1.88 15.12 29.82
C ILE A 182 -1.02 14.93 31.07
N THR A 183 -1.41 14.00 31.94
CA THR A 183 -0.81 13.87 33.29
C THR A 183 0.24 12.77 33.40
N TYR A 184 0.34 11.88 32.42
CA TYR A 184 1.25 10.75 32.49
C TYR A 184 2.72 11.19 32.42
N ALA A 185 3.49 10.77 33.43
CA ALA A 185 4.89 11.14 33.62
C ALA A 185 5.88 9.97 33.41
N GLY A 186 5.38 8.78 33.04
CA GLY A 186 6.21 7.60 32.78
C GLY A 186 6.80 7.57 31.37
N SER A 187 7.45 6.46 31.01
CA SER A 187 8.04 6.24 29.68
C SER A 187 7.29 5.21 28.83
N HIS A 188 6.13 4.73 29.31
CA HIS A 188 5.37 3.65 28.68
C HIS A 188 4.04 4.09 28.08
N LEU A 189 3.77 5.40 27.94
CA LEU A 189 2.48 5.90 27.46
C LEU A 189 2.02 5.23 26.16
N THR A 190 2.91 5.14 25.16
CA THR A 190 2.58 4.48 23.88
C THR A 190 2.18 3.03 24.07
N TRP A 191 2.83 2.31 24.99
CA TRP A 191 2.55 0.89 25.26
C TRP A 191 1.21 0.72 25.96
N LEU A 192 0.91 1.60 26.92
CA LEU A 192 -0.38 1.65 27.61
C LEU A 192 -1.51 1.93 26.61
N LEU A 193 -1.36 2.97 25.80
CA LEU A 193 -2.36 3.36 24.80
C LEU A 193 -2.57 2.24 23.77
N ASP A 194 -1.49 1.62 23.27
CA ASP A 194 -1.59 0.50 22.35
C ASP A 194 -2.28 -0.71 22.98
N ALA A 195 -2.06 -0.99 24.26
CA ALA A 195 -2.77 -2.06 24.95
C ALA A 195 -4.27 -1.75 25.10
N MET A 196 -4.63 -0.47 25.21
CA MET A 196 -5.99 0.00 25.45
C MET A 196 -6.83 0.15 24.17
N VAL A 197 -6.24 0.39 22.99
CA VAL A 197 -7.00 0.56 21.73
C VAL A 197 -7.96 -0.60 21.46
N PRO A 198 -7.55 -1.89 21.55
CA PRO A 198 -8.42 -3.00 21.19
C PRO A 198 -9.57 -3.25 22.16
N VAL A 199 -9.47 -2.71 23.38
CA VAL A 199 -10.52 -2.80 24.40
C VAL A 199 -11.40 -1.53 24.44
N ALA A 200 -10.95 -0.43 23.82
CA ALA A 200 -11.73 0.78 23.66
C ALA A 200 -12.76 0.62 22.53
N SER A 201 -13.95 1.19 22.73
CA SER A 201 -14.91 1.30 21.62
C SER A 201 -14.36 2.23 20.53
N TRP A 202 -14.66 1.94 19.27
CA TRP A 202 -14.19 2.78 18.17
C TRP A 202 -14.71 4.23 18.23
N SER A 203 -15.88 4.45 18.86
CA SER A 203 -16.38 5.79 19.17
C SER A 203 -15.44 6.58 20.09
N VAL A 204 -14.83 5.92 21.09
CA VAL A 204 -13.84 6.56 21.98
C VAL A 204 -12.57 6.91 21.21
N VAL A 205 -12.08 6.00 20.35
CA VAL A 205 -10.90 6.27 19.49
C VAL A 205 -11.15 7.47 18.57
N ARG A 206 -12.35 7.55 17.98
CA ARG A 206 -12.75 8.68 17.13
C ARG A 206 -12.81 9.98 17.92
N GLU A 207 -13.41 9.96 19.10
CA GLU A 207 -13.54 11.15 19.95
C GLU A 207 -12.18 11.69 20.40
N ILE A 208 -11.27 10.83 20.88
CA ILE A 208 -9.93 11.26 21.26
C ILE A 208 -9.11 11.74 20.05
N GLY A 209 -9.30 11.13 18.86
CA GLY A 209 -8.74 11.63 17.61
C GLY A 209 -9.20 13.05 17.27
N GLN A 210 -10.50 13.35 17.42
CA GLN A 210 -11.01 14.72 17.25
C GLN A 210 -10.46 15.69 18.29
N ARG A 211 -10.30 15.27 19.55
CA ARG A 211 -9.71 16.10 20.59
C ARG A 211 -8.23 16.40 20.30
N LEU A 212 -7.45 15.41 19.88
CA LEU A 212 -6.06 15.61 19.43
C LEU A 212 -5.96 16.56 18.22
N LEU A 213 -6.97 16.56 17.35
CA LEU A 213 -7.04 17.49 16.22
C LEU A 213 -7.32 18.94 16.69
N ASN A 214 -8.28 19.12 17.57
CA ASN A 214 -8.81 20.43 17.96
C ASN A 214 -8.10 21.07 19.17
N GLN A 215 -7.36 20.29 19.97
CA GLN A 215 -6.71 20.74 21.19
C GLN A 215 -5.18 20.62 21.09
N THR A 216 -4.53 21.74 20.75
CA THR A 216 -3.06 21.80 20.65
C THR A 216 -2.34 21.33 21.92
N PRO A 217 -2.74 21.69 23.16
CA PRO A 217 -2.04 21.26 24.37
C PRO A 217 -2.06 19.73 24.57
N LEU A 218 -3.20 19.08 24.29
CA LEU A 218 -3.33 17.63 24.36
C LEU A 218 -2.44 16.95 23.31
N ARG A 219 -2.46 17.47 22.08
CA ARG A 219 -1.63 16.98 20.98
C ARG A 219 -0.14 17.06 21.30
N GLU A 220 0.31 18.19 21.84
CA GLU A 220 1.69 18.37 22.29
C GLU A 220 2.05 17.42 23.43
N ALA A 221 1.16 17.22 24.40
CA ALA A 221 1.37 16.25 25.48
C ALA A 221 1.56 14.82 24.97
N PHE A 222 0.73 14.41 24.01
CA PHE A 222 0.86 13.11 23.35
C PHE A 222 2.21 12.97 22.62
N PHE A 223 2.57 13.91 21.74
CA PHE A 223 3.78 13.78 20.91
C PHE A 223 5.10 14.06 21.64
N ARG A 224 5.07 14.58 22.87
CA ARG A 224 6.26 14.59 23.74
C ARG A 224 6.71 13.17 24.11
N GLN A 225 5.81 12.19 24.10
CA GLN A 225 6.06 10.84 24.62
C GLN A 225 6.00 9.75 23.56
N VAL A 226 5.37 10.01 22.42
CA VAL A 226 5.38 9.11 21.26
C VAL A 226 6.73 9.23 20.55
N GLY A 227 7.41 8.10 20.37
CA GLY A 227 8.68 8.02 19.63
C GLY A 227 8.56 8.49 18.18
N GLU A 228 9.70 8.61 17.51
CA GLU A 228 9.75 8.90 16.08
C GLU A 228 9.10 7.75 15.30
N THR A 229 7.99 8.05 14.65
CA THR A 229 7.20 7.11 13.85
C THR A 229 6.57 7.88 12.68
N PRO A 230 6.29 7.22 11.54
CA PRO A 230 5.59 7.88 10.44
C PRO A 230 4.26 8.50 10.88
N TRP A 231 3.58 7.90 11.86
CA TRP A 231 2.29 8.38 12.37
C TRP A 231 2.41 9.70 13.13
N ARG A 232 3.50 9.89 13.89
CA ARG A 232 3.80 11.17 14.53
C ARG A 232 3.99 12.26 13.49
N ASP A 233 4.72 11.95 12.41
CA ASP A 233 4.94 12.90 11.32
C ASP A 233 3.64 13.21 10.57
N GLY A 234 2.84 12.19 10.27
CA GLY A 234 1.51 12.35 9.67
C GLY A 234 0.59 13.27 10.49
N TRP A 235 0.65 13.17 11.82
CA TRP A 235 -0.07 14.09 12.71
C TRP A 235 0.47 15.52 12.68
N GLN A 236 1.79 15.70 12.71
CA GLN A 236 2.40 17.03 12.59
C GLN A 236 2.05 17.67 11.25
N TYR A 237 2.08 16.90 10.16
CA TYR A 237 1.70 17.35 8.84
C TYR A 237 0.22 17.71 8.75
N LEU A 238 -0.68 16.86 9.27
CA LEU A 238 -2.11 17.13 9.30
C LEU A 238 -2.43 18.42 10.06
N ALA A 239 -1.88 18.59 11.25
CA ALA A 239 -2.10 19.79 12.06
C ALA A 239 -1.62 21.06 11.36
N ARG A 240 -0.36 21.10 10.89
CA ARG A 240 0.20 22.27 10.18
C ARG A 240 -0.57 22.57 8.89
N TRP A 241 -1.06 21.55 8.20
CA TRP A 241 -1.86 21.70 6.99
C TRP A 241 -3.23 22.29 7.28
N LEU A 242 -3.93 21.85 8.32
CA LEU A 242 -5.21 22.45 8.70
C LEU A 242 -5.04 23.91 9.14
N ASP A 243 -3.97 24.22 9.88
CA ASP A 243 -3.67 25.58 10.32
C ASP A 243 -3.35 26.55 9.15
N ASN A 244 -2.83 26.03 8.02
CA ASN A 244 -2.35 26.84 6.89
C ASN A 244 -2.89 26.35 5.54
N ARG A 245 -4.13 25.87 5.51
CA ARG A 245 -4.67 25.07 4.39
C ARG A 245 -4.62 25.74 3.02
N ASP A 246 -4.67 27.07 2.96
CA ASP A 246 -4.63 27.86 1.72
C ASP A 246 -3.22 28.12 1.19
N SER A 247 -2.22 28.12 2.07
CA SER A 247 -0.83 28.44 1.73
C SER A 247 0.13 27.28 2.00
N TYR A 248 -0.40 26.08 2.27
CA TYR A 248 0.43 24.95 2.67
C TYR A 248 1.30 24.48 1.50
N PRO A 249 2.63 24.48 1.65
CA PRO A 249 3.52 24.09 0.57
C PRO A 249 3.30 22.62 0.20
N VAL A 250 3.09 22.38 -1.08
CA VAL A 250 2.94 21.02 -1.64
C VAL A 250 4.29 20.27 -1.65
N ALA A 251 5.41 21.00 -1.61
CA ALA A 251 6.75 20.54 -1.99
C ALA A 251 7.60 19.88 -0.87
N GLU A 252 7.22 19.95 0.40
CA GLU A 252 8.14 19.58 1.50
C GLU A 252 8.15 18.10 1.92
N ARG A 253 7.38 17.22 1.28
CA ARG A 253 7.04 15.91 1.87
C ARG A 253 7.51 14.72 1.05
N GLY A 254 8.79 14.36 1.22
CA GLY A 254 9.33 13.10 0.72
C GLY A 254 8.78 11.88 1.47
N CYS A 255 8.93 10.68 0.90
CA CYS A 255 8.65 9.41 1.56
C CYS A 255 9.99 8.77 1.98
N PRO A 256 10.51 9.05 3.18
CA PRO A 256 11.88 8.70 3.53
C PRO A 256 12.08 7.17 3.57
N LEU A 257 13.33 6.72 3.40
CA LEU A 257 13.65 5.30 3.42
C LEU A 257 13.37 4.65 4.80
N SER A 258 13.46 5.44 5.88
CA SER A 258 13.13 5.04 7.25
C SER A 258 11.69 4.55 7.40
N ASP A 259 10.77 4.98 6.53
CA ASP A 259 9.35 4.64 6.58
C ASP A 259 9.04 3.31 5.88
N ALA A 260 10.00 2.40 5.93
CA ALA A 260 9.91 1.04 5.43
C ALA A 260 8.64 0.30 5.91
N ILE A 261 8.13 0.65 7.10
CA ILE A 261 6.89 0.06 7.62
C ILE A 261 5.67 0.27 6.69
N LEU A 262 5.66 1.35 5.91
CA LEU A 262 4.63 1.62 4.91
C LEU A 262 4.72 0.66 3.71
N ALA A 263 5.88 0.05 3.46
CA ALA A 263 6.06 -0.90 2.36
C ALA A 263 5.50 -2.30 2.66
N TYR A 264 5.37 -2.66 3.94
CA TYR A 264 4.96 -4.01 4.38
C TYR A 264 3.45 -4.14 4.57
N GLY A 265 2.65 -3.47 3.72
CA GLY A 265 1.18 -3.41 3.79
C GLY A 265 0.43 -4.73 3.55
N GLN A 266 0.96 -5.87 3.97
CA GLN A 266 0.19 -7.08 4.09
C GLN A 266 -0.66 -7.01 5.35
N ILE A 267 -1.98 -7.10 5.19
CA ILE A 267 -3.04 -7.23 6.22
C ILE A 267 -3.49 -5.89 6.78
N ASP A 268 -4.66 -5.41 6.35
CA ASP A 268 -5.76 -4.71 7.04
C ASP A 268 -5.55 -4.17 8.47
N ALA A 269 -4.37 -3.63 8.78
CA ALA A 269 -3.93 -3.48 10.15
C ALA A 269 -3.49 -2.06 10.50
N LEU A 270 -3.91 -1.63 11.68
CA LEU A 270 -3.42 -0.42 12.32
C LEU A 270 -2.15 -0.72 13.09
N ALA A 271 -1.27 0.27 13.19
CA ALA A 271 0.02 0.24 13.85
C ALA A 271 -0.01 0.79 15.28
N GLY A 272 -1.20 0.91 15.88
CA GLY A 272 -1.38 1.31 17.27
C GLY A 272 -2.22 2.57 17.41
N PHE A 273 -2.20 3.15 18.62
CA PHE A 273 -3.02 4.30 19.00
C PHE A 273 -2.73 5.54 18.13
N ALA A 274 -1.44 5.80 17.83
CA ALA A 274 -1.05 6.96 17.03
C ALA A 274 -1.65 6.93 15.62
N GLN A 275 -1.57 5.80 14.91
CA GLN A 275 -2.18 5.65 13.59
C GLN A 275 -3.71 5.60 13.68
N ALA A 276 -4.27 4.89 14.66
CA ALA A 276 -5.72 4.78 14.83
C ALA A 276 -6.37 6.17 15.01
N THR A 277 -5.80 7.00 15.89
CA THR A 277 -6.29 8.36 16.10
C THR A 277 -6.03 9.26 14.89
N LEU A 278 -4.87 9.13 14.23
CA LEU A 278 -4.56 9.84 12.98
C LEU A 278 -5.62 9.55 11.91
N HIS A 279 -5.93 8.27 11.68
CA HIS A 279 -6.95 7.83 10.73
C HIS A 279 -8.31 8.48 11.04
N THR A 280 -8.76 8.43 12.30
CA THR A 280 -10.04 9.05 12.67
C THR A 280 -10.06 10.57 12.54
N ALA A 281 -8.91 11.25 12.72
CA ALA A 281 -8.78 12.68 12.50
C ALA A 281 -8.74 13.04 11.00
N ARG A 282 -8.04 12.25 10.18
CA ARG A 282 -8.05 12.39 8.72
C ARG A 282 -9.46 12.20 8.15
N ALA A 283 -10.24 11.26 8.70
CA ALA A 283 -11.61 10.98 8.31
C ALA A 283 -12.61 12.13 8.58
N SER A 284 -12.28 13.09 9.46
CA SER A 284 -13.15 14.27 9.71
C SER A 284 -12.81 15.49 8.86
N VAL A 285 -11.75 15.41 8.05
CA VAL A 285 -11.41 16.50 7.13
C VAL A 285 -12.47 16.58 6.04
N VAL A 286 -13.08 17.76 5.91
CA VAL A 286 -14.03 18.06 4.82
C VAL A 286 -13.23 18.43 3.57
N PRO A 287 -13.38 17.69 2.45
CA PRO A 287 -12.71 18.02 1.19
C PRO A 287 -13.27 19.31 0.58
N ARG A 288 -12.45 20.01 -0.20
CA ARG A 288 -12.84 21.25 -0.92
C ARG A 288 -12.80 21.10 -2.44
N LYS A 289 -12.17 20.04 -2.92
CA LYS A 289 -11.98 19.67 -4.32
C LYS A 289 -12.59 18.29 -4.57
N ARG A 290 -12.79 17.94 -5.83
CA ARG A 290 -13.51 16.73 -6.21
C ARG A 290 -12.60 15.52 -6.35
N VAL A 291 -11.58 15.59 -7.20
CA VAL A 291 -10.84 14.39 -7.62
C VAL A 291 -9.36 14.64 -7.83
N CYS A 292 -8.52 13.79 -7.23
CA CYS A 292 -7.10 13.69 -7.52
C CYS A 292 -6.73 12.28 -7.97
N MET A 293 -5.47 12.12 -8.38
CA MET A 293 -4.85 10.83 -8.69
C MET A 293 -3.59 10.62 -7.86
N MET A 294 -3.34 9.37 -7.51
CA MET A 294 -2.08 8.91 -6.92
C MET A 294 -1.50 7.80 -7.79
N SER A 295 -0.23 7.94 -8.15
CA SER A 295 0.47 6.99 -9.02
C SER A 295 1.92 6.80 -8.57
N THR A 296 2.52 5.69 -9.00
CA THR A 296 3.96 5.45 -8.87
C THR A 296 4.57 5.24 -10.24
N ILE A 297 5.70 5.90 -10.52
CA ILE A 297 6.36 5.87 -11.83
C ILE A 297 7.73 5.23 -11.73
N ARG A 298 8.00 4.30 -12.65
CA ARG A 298 9.30 3.66 -12.89
C ARG A 298 9.58 3.67 -14.38
N ASN A 299 10.43 4.57 -14.84
CA ASN A 299 10.90 4.69 -16.23
C ASN A 299 9.77 4.69 -17.28
N GLU A 300 8.74 5.50 -17.07
CA GLU A 300 7.62 5.69 -18.01
C GLU A 300 7.63 7.13 -18.57
N GLY A 301 8.80 7.79 -18.58
CA GLY A 301 8.93 9.23 -18.80
C GLY A 301 8.26 9.73 -20.07
N ILE A 302 8.36 8.93 -21.14
CA ILE A 302 7.81 9.27 -22.46
C ILE A 302 6.28 9.39 -22.47
N TYR A 303 5.57 8.77 -21.50
CA TYR A 303 4.11 8.80 -21.41
C TYR A 303 3.57 9.75 -20.33
N ILE A 304 4.41 10.23 -19.40
CA ILE A 304 3.97 11.03 -18.24
C ILE A 304 3.14 12.24 -18.68
N LEU A 305 3.58 12.95 -19.73
CA LEU A 305 2.92 14.17 -20.16
C LEU A 305 1.53 13.90 -20.77
N GLU A 306 1.41 12.85 -21.60
CA GLU A 306 0.12 12.43 -22.14
C GLU A 306 -0.82 11.99 -21.03
N TRP A 307 -0.32 11.17 -20.10
CA TRP A 307 -1.11 10.66 -18.98
C TRP A 307 -1.68 11.80 -18.12
N ILE A 308 -0.86 12.81 -17.79
CA ILE A 308 -1.32 13.99 -17.06
C ILE A 308 -2.30 14.81 -17.89
N ALA A 309 -1.97 15.11 -19.15
CA ALA A 309 -2.81 15.92 -20.03
C ALA A 309 -4.20 15.30 -20.26
N TYR A 310 -4.25 13.98 -20.51
CA TYR A 310 -5.49 13.25 -20.68
C TYR A 310 -6.38 13.35 -19.44
N HIS A 311 -5.81 13.06 -18.27
CA HIS A 311 -6.60 13.05 -17.04
C HIS A 311 -7.06 14.46 -16.65
N ARG A 312 -6.26 15.50 -16.93
CA ARG A 312 -6.68 16.91 -16.79
C ARG A 312 -7.83 17.26 -17.71
N SER A 313 -7.80 16.82 -18.97
CA SER A 313 -8.85 17.13 -19.96
C SER A 313 -10.20 16.53 -19.59
N ILE A 314 -10.22 15.44 -18.81
CA ILE A 314 -11.43 14.83 -18.24
C ILE A 314 -11.73 15.26 -16.79
N GLY A 315 -11.09 16.32 -16.31
CA GLY A 315 -11.43 16.98 -15.05
C GLY A 315 -10.76 16.43 -13.79
N VAL A 316 -9.63 15.72 -13.90
CA VAL A 316 -8.77 15.44 -12.75
C VAL A 316 -8.02 16.70 -12.34
N GLU A 317 -8.15 17.08 -11.07
CA GLU A 317 -7.68 18.39 -10.60
C GLU A 317 -6.23 18.38 -10.13
N HIS A 318 -5.68 17.24 -9.73
CA HIS A 318 -4.30 17.15 -9.21
C HIS A 318 -3.74 15.73 -9.19
N PHE A 319 -2.42 15.61 -9.16
CA PHE A 319 -1.70 14.34 -9.21
C PHE A 319 -0.64 14.25 -8.10
N PHE A 320 -0.64 13.16 -7.36
CA PHE A 320 0.40 12.78 -6.39
C PHE A 320 1.24 11.67 -7.01
N ILE A 321 2.41 12.00 -7.53
CA ILE A 321 3.26 11.08 -8.29
C ILE A 321 4.50 10.72 -7.47
N TYR A 322 4.63 9.44 -7.16
CA TYR A 322 5.79 8.88 -6.49
C TYR A 322 6.80 8.36 -7.52
N SER A 323 8.06 8.78 -7.42
CA SER A 323 9.15 8.23 -8.23
C SER A 323 9.83 7.07 -7.54
N ASN A 324 9.99 5.97 -8.29
CA ASN A 324 10.64 4.75 -7.83
C ASN A 324 11.98 4.59 -8.56
N ASP A 325 12.99 5.37 -8.16
CA ASP A 325 14.38 5.29 -8.63
C ASP A 325 14.55 5.43 -10.16
N ASN A 326 13.79 6.34 -10.79
CA ASN A 326 13.84 6.52 -12.24
C ASN A 326 15.26 6.80 -12.73
N ASN A 327 15.63 6.17 -13.84
CA ASN A 327 16.90 6.43 -14.50
C ASN A 327 16.71 6.95 -15.94
N ASP A 328 15.52 6.91 -16.53
CA ASP A 328 15.19 7.43 -17.87
C ASP A 328 14.98 8.96 -17.92
N ARG A 329 15.44 9.67 -16.89
CA ARG A 329 15.24 11.12 -16.70
C ARG A 329 13.79 11.55 -16.42
N SER A 330 12.85 10.61 -16.17
CA SER A 330 11.47 10.93 -15.74
C SER A 330 11.42 11.96 -14.62
N ASP A 331 12.32 11.88 -13.65
CA ASP A 331 12.35 12.80 -12.50
C ASP A 331 12.57 14.27 -12.90
N LEU A 332 13.26 14.55 -14.01
CA LEU A 332 13.41 15.91 -14.51
C LEU A 332 12.06 16.48 -14.98
N LEU A 333 11.28 15.66 -15.70
CA LEU A 333 9.95 16.05 -16.17
C LEU A 333 8.98 16.19 -14.99
N LEU A 334 9.01 15.24 -14.05
CA LEU A 334 8.19 15.30 -12.84
C LEU A 334 8.52 16.54 -11.99
N LYS A 335 9.80 16.88 -11.85
CA LYS A 335 10.22 18.09 -11.15
C LYS A 335 9.75 19.35 -11.86
N ALA A 336 9.90 19.45 -13.18
CA ALA A 336 9.41 20.59 -13.95
C ALA A 336 7.89 20.78 -13.80
N LEU A 337 7.12 19.69 -13.83
CA LEU A 337 5.66 19.74 -13.60
C LEU A 337 5.31 20.11 -12.14
N HIS A 338 6.12 19.67 -11.19
CA HIS A 338 5.93 19.98 -9.77
C HIS A 338 6.19 21.46 -9.46
N ASP A 339 7.25 22.02 -10.02
CA ASP A 339 7.64 23.42 -9.82
C ASP A 339 6.57 24.39 -10.37
N GLU A 340 5.79 23.96 -11.36
CA GLU A 340 4.63 24.66 -11.92
C GLU A 340 3.31 24.39 -11.17
N GLY A 341 3.35 23.58 -10.10
CA GLY A 341 2.18 23.26 -9.28
C GLY A 341 1.16 22.32 -9.94
N ILE A 342 1.51 21.69 -11.07
CA ILE A 342 0.62 20.77 -11.81
C ILE A 342 0.50 19.43 -11.07
N ILE A 343 1.59 19.01 -10.41
CA ILE A 343 1.65 17.76 -9.65
C ILE A 343 2.34 17.96 -8.29
N THR A 344 2.14 17.00 -7.39
CA THR A 344 3.00 16.76 -6.23
C THR A 344 3.97 15.64 -6.58
N PHE A 345 5.22 15.98 -6.80
CA PHE A 345 6.30 15.01 -7.00
C PHE A 345 6.84 14.55 -5.63
N ILE A 346 6.95 13.24 -5.43
CA ILE A 346 7.38 12.63 -4.17
C ILE A 346 8.43 11.57 -4.47
N GLU A 347 9.61 11.69 -3.89
CA GLU A 347 10.62 10.64 -3.95
C GLU A 347 10.20 9.46 -3.06
N ASN A 348 10.31 8.24 -3.60
CA ASN A 348 9.93 7.00 -2.92
C ASN A 348 11.07 5.97 -2.91
N PRO A 349 12.19 6.25 -2.23
CA PRO A 349 13.28 5.29 -2.10
C PRO A 349 12.80 4.01 -1.41
N VAL A 350 13.18 2.86 -1.93
CA VAL A 350 12.89 1.54 -1.35
C VAL A 350 14.14 0.69 -1.20
N GLN A 351 14.17 -0.19 -0.19
CA GLN A 351 15.20 -1.23 -0.11
C GLN A 351 14.82 -2.44 -0.98
N PRO A 352 15.81 -3.25 -1.41
CA PRO A 352 15.54 -4.53 -2.07
C PRO A 352 14.51 -5.37 -1.31
N GLY A 353 13.51 -5.89 -2.03
CA GLY A 353 12.42 -6.69 -1.45
C GLY A 353 11.25 -5.89 -0.87
N MET A 354 11.31 -4.56 -0.81
CA MET A 354 10.19 -3.70 -0.40
C MET A 354 9.29 -3.32 -1.57
N SER A 355 7.97 -3.41 -1.40
CA SER A 355 7.04 -2.96 -2.43
C SER A 355 6.95 -1.42 -2.47
N ALA A 356 7.45 -0.84 -3.56
CA ALA A 356 7.39 0.61 -3.80
C ALA A 356 5.97 1.15 -3.89
N GLN A 357 5.07 0.44 -4.57
CA GLN A 357 3.64 0.79 -4.65
C GLN A 357 3.00 0.82 -3.26
N MET A 358 3.21 -0.22 -2.45
CA MET A 358 2.65 -0.26 -1.10
C MET A 358 3.18 0.91 -0.26
N LYS A 359 4.50 1.17 -0.29
CA LYS A 359 5.09 2.30 0.44
C LYS A 359 4.48 3.64 0.06
N ALA A 360 4.33 3.90 -1.24
CA ALA A 360 3.72 5.11 -1.78
C ALA A 360 2.26 5.27 -1.33
N TYR A 361 1.46 4.21 -1.41
CA TYR A 361 0.05 4.28 -1.04
C TYR A 361 -0.15 4.41 0.47
N GLY A 362 0.68 3.73 1.26
CA GLY A 362 0.73 3.90 2.71
C GLY A 362 1.07 5.34 3.09
N HIS A 363 2.09 5.93 2.45
CA HIS A 363 2.46 7.31 2.66
C HIS A 363 1.35 8.29 2.25
N GLY A 364 0.76 8.12 1.06
CA GLY A 364 -0.29 9.00 0.57
C GLY A 364 -1.52 8.99 1.46
N LEU A 365 -2.00 7.81 1.85
CA LEU A 365 -3.26 7.66 2.57
C LEU A 365 -3.13 7.87 4.09
N ASN A 366 -1.94 7.76 4.69
CA ASN A 366 -1.74 8.02 6.11
C ASN A 366 -1.05 9.36 6.41
N ILE A 367 -0.08 9.75 5.59
CA ILE A 367 0.90 10.78 5.96
C ILE A 367 0.64 12.10 5.23
N LEU A 368 0.31 12.07 3.94
CA LEU A 368 0.05 13.29 3.17
C LEU A 368 -1.35 13.84 3.49
N PRO A 369 -1.49 15.05 4.07
CA PRO A 369 -2.80 15.66 4.29
C PRO A 369 -3.37 16.38 3.06
N ASN A 370 -2.55 16.84 2.10
CA ASN A 370 -3.06 17.54 0.91
C ASN A 370 -4.01 16.68 0.06
N ILE A 371 -3.85 15.34 0.10
CA ILE A 371 -4.76 14.42 -0.56
C ILE A 371 -6.20 14.50 0.01
N LEU A 372 -6.35 14.92 1.27
CA LEU A 372 -7.65 15.08 1.94
C LEU A 372 -8.38 16.35 1.47
N ASP A 373 -7.75 17.21 0.66
CA ASP A 373 -8.45 18.31 0.02
C ASP A 373 -9.40 17.82 -1.08
N TYR A 374 -9.22 16.58 -1.55
CA TYR A 374 -9.99 15.97 -2.62
C TYR A 374 -10.96 14.92 -2.07
N GLU A 375 -12.19 14.95 -2.57
CA GLU A 375 -13.22 14.00 -2.18
C GLU A 375 -12.86 12.56 -2.57
N TRP A 376 -12.30 12.40 -3.77
CA TRP A 376 -11.91 11.12 -4.36
C TRP A 376 -10.45 11.12 -4.78
N CYS A 377 -9.75 10.02 -4.52
CA CYS A 377 -8.45 9.73 -5.10
C CYS A 377 -8.53 8.45 -5.93
N PHE A 378 -8.22 8.54 -7.22
CA PHE A 378 -7.94 7.37 -8.05
C PHE A 378 -6.52 6.89 -7.81
N ILE A 379 -6.34 5.59 -7.65
CA ILE A 379 -5.02 4.97 -7.56
C ILE A 379 -4.80 4.20 -8.86
N LEU A 380 -3.90 4.71 -9.70
CA LEU A 380 -3.67 4.21 -11.06
C LEU A 380 -2.17 4.14 -11.37
N ASP A 381 -1.81 3.23 -12.27
CA ASP A 381 -0.46 3.14 -12.84
C ASP A 381 -0.32 4.09 -14.05
N GLY A 382 0.92 4.44 -14.39
CA GLY A 382 1.22 5.41 -15.47
C GLY A 382 0.86 4.97 -16.88
N ASP A 383 0.39 3.73 -17.06
CA ASP A 383 -0.10 3.16 -18.31
C ASP A 383 -1.61 2.82 -18.27
N GLU A 384 -2.33 3.37 -17.29
CA GLU A 384 -3.77 3.20 -17.11
C GLU A 384 -4.50 4.53 -17.30
N PHE A 385 -5.57 4.51 -18.11
CA PHE A 385 -6.35 5.69 -18.47
C PHE A 385 -7.81 5.51 -18.08
N ILE A 386 -8.42 6.50 -17.40
CA ILE A 386 -9.86 6.47 -17.15
C ILE A 386 -10.61 6.72 -18.46
N THR A 387 -11.49 5.80 -18.83
CA THR A 387 -12.37 5.97 -19.98
C THR A 387 -13.81 6.10 -19.52
N LEU A 388 -14.46 7.22 -19.85
CA LEU A 388 -15.87 7.47 -19.50
C LEU A 388 -16.78 7.22 -20.70
N SER A 389 -18.02 6.86 -20.47
CA SER A 389 -19.03 6.85 -21.54
C SER A 389 -19.27 8.27 -22.08
N PRO A 390 -19.87 8.42 -23.27
CA PRO A 390 -20.22 9.74 -23.82
C PRO A 390 -21.23 10.51 -22.96
N SER A 391 -21.90 9.83 -22.01
CA SER A 391 -22.82 10.43 -21.05
C SER A 391 -22.12 11.35 -20.03
N TYR A 392 -20.80 11.23 -19.87
CA TYR A 392 -20.02 12.03 -18.94
C TYR A 392 -18.84 12.71 -19.64
N ARG A 393 -18.77 14.04 -19.48
CA ARG A 393 -17.66 14.84 -19.98
C ARG A 393 -16.46 14.76 -19.05
N THR A 394 -16.71 14.73 -17.74
CA THR A 394 -15.66 14.71 -16.72
C THR A 394 -15.85 13.57 -15.72
N VAL A 395 -14.75 13.17 -15.09
CA VAL A 395 -14.78 12.20 -13.98
C VAL A 395 -15.59 12.74 -12.81
N GLY A 396 -15.54 14.07 -12.58
CA GLY A 396 -16.33 14.75 -11.56
C GLY A 396 -17.84 14.58 -11.76
N GLU A 397 -18.35 14.64 -13.00
CA GLU A 397 -19.77 14.41 -13.31
C GLU A 397 -20.20 12.97 -12.98
N TYR A 398 -19.37 11.98 -13.32
CA TYR A 398 -19.61 10.58 -12.94
C TYR A 398 -19.63 10.40 -11.43
N LEU A 399 -18.65 10.97 -10.70
CA LEU A 399 -18.55 10.86 -9.25
C LEU A 399 -19.71 11.57 -8.53
N GLU A 400 -20.16 12.72 -9.04
CA GLU A 400 -21.35 13.42 -8.54
C GLU A 400 -22.60 12.54 -8.70
N SER A 401 -22.76 11.89 -9.86
CA SER A 401 -23.78 10.87 -10.08
C SER A 401 -23.67 9.75 -9.03
N ALA A 402 -22.48 9.19 -8.83
CA ALA A 402 -22.20 8.09 -7.92
C ALA A 402 -22.41 8.43 -6.43
N SER A 403 -22.43 9.72 -6.06
CA SER A 403 -22.60 10.18 -4.67
C SER A 403 -23.87 9.64 -4.00
N ARG A 404 -24.93 9.38 -4.79
CA ARG A 404 -26.21 8.80 -4.34
C ARG A 404 -26.08 7.41 -3.69
N TRP A 405 -24.96 6.73 -3.88
CA TRP A 405 -24.73 5.38 -3.36
C TRP A 405 -24.05 5.35 -1.98
N GLU A 406 -23.63 6.51 -1.47
CA GLU A 406 -22.88 6.65 -0.21
C GLU A 406 -21.65 5.73 -0.14
N SER A 407 -20.89 5.69 -1.24
CA SER A 407 -19.68 4.86 -1.37
C SER A 407 -18.47 5.47 -0.65
N ASP A 408 -17.67 4.63 -0.01
CA ASP A 408 -16.32 4.96 0.47
C ASP A 408 -15.26 4.68 -0.61
N ALA A 409 -15.52 3.71 -1.48
CA ALA A 409 -14.69 3.38 -2.63
C ALA A 409 -15.54 2.86 -3.82
N ILE A 410 -15.02 3.03 -5.03
CA ILE A 410 -15.61 2.56 -6.28
C ILE A 410 -14.57 1.75 -7.05
N ALA A 411 -14.90 0.49 -7.33
CA ALA A 411 -14.14 -0.44 -8.14
C ALA A 411 -14.48 -0.19 -9.62
N VAL A 412 -13.47 0.01 -10.44
CA VAL A 412 -13.59 0.34 -11.85
C VAL A 412 -12.87 -0.75 -12.65
N ASN A 413 -13.63 -1.50 -13.45
CA ASN A 413 -13.11 -2.60 -14.25
C ASN A 413 -12.03 -2.14 -15.24
N TRP A 414 -11.05 -3.01 -15.47
CA TRP A 414 -10.10 -2.90 -16.56
C TRP A 414 -10.71 -3.28 -17.91
N LYS A 415 -10.17 -2.70 -18.96
CA LYS A 415 -10.19 -3.18 -20.34
C LYS A 415 -8.78 -3.09 -20.90
N PHE A 416 -8.24 -4.20 -21.38
CA PHE A 416 -6.92 -4.20 -22.01
C PHE A 416 -6.99 -3.59 -23.41
N VAL A 417 -5.99 -2.77 -23.71
CA VAL A 417 -5.78 -2.25 -25.05
C VAL A 417 -4.72 -3.10 -25.74
N ALA A 418 -5.02 -3.51 -26.97
CA ALA A 418 -4.16 -4.32 -27.81
C ALA A 418 -2.83 -3.61 -28.09
N SER A 419 -1.79 -4.41 -28.31
CA SER A 419 -0.60 -3.91 -28.97
C SER A 419 -0.90 -3.54 -30.42
N GLU A 420 -0.29 -2.46 -30.91
CA GLU A 420 -0.36 -2.03 -32.31
C GLU A 420 1.07 -1.65 -32.77
N VAL A 421 1.38 -1.95 -34.03
CA VAL A 421 2.72 -1.71 -34.60
C VAL A 421 2.90 -0.23 -34.92
N ASN A 422 4.02 0.35 -34.49
CA ASN A 422 4.40 1.71 -34.87
C ASN A 422 4.78 1.76 -36.37
N GLN A 423 3.93 2.40 -37.18
CA GLN A 423 4.03 2.44 -38.65
C GLN A 423 5.18 3.34 -39.12
N ASP A 424 5.42 4.47 -38.44
CA ASP A 424 6.51 5.40 -38.77
C ASP A 424 7.72 5.22 -37.82
N GLY A 425 7.90 4.00 -37.29
CA GLY A 425 8.99 3.68 -36.36
C GLY A 425 8.96 4.52 -35.09
N LEU A 426 10.14 4.97 -34.63
CA LEU A 426 10.27 5.77 -33.41
C LEU A 426 9.54 7.13 -33.46
N ALA A 427 9.18 7.63 -34.65
CA ALA A 427 8.45 8.88 -34.76
C ALA A 427 7.03 8.79 -34.18
N ASP A 428 6.42 7.59 -34.21
CA ASP A 428 5.07 7.37 -33.68
C ASP A 428 4.97 7.49 -32.16
N LEU A 429 6.09 7.38 -31.44
CA LEU A 429 6.13 7.57 -29.98
C LEU A 429 5.84 9.03 -29.57
N THR A 430 5.72 9.95 -30.53
CA THR A 430 5.26 11.32 -30.29
C THR A 430 3.76 11.53 -30.51
N LYS A 431 3.10 10.56 -31.16
CA LYS A 431 1.64 10.49 -31.27
C LYS A 431 1.10 9.94 -29.93
N PRO A 432 -0.02 10.45 -29.42
CA PRO A 432 -0.56 9.94 -28.16
C PRO A 432 -0.83 8.43 -28.23
N LEU A 433 -0.39 7.69 -27.21
CA LEU A 433 -0.64 6.27 -26.99
C LEU A 433 -2.14 5.94 -27.15
N THR A 434 -3.00 6.81 -26.63
CA THR A 434 -4.45 6.68 -26.73
C THR A 434 -5.02 6.75 -28.15
N GLN A 435 -4.23 7.19 -29.15
CA GLN A 435 -4.62 7.27 -30.55
C GLN A 435 -4.01 6.19 -31.44
N ARG A 436 -2.78 5.77 -31.13
CA ARG A 436 -2.10 4.72 -31.89
C ARG A 436 -2.48 3.32 -31.42
N ASN A 437 -2.92 3.16 -30.17
CA ASN A 437 -3.46 1.91 -29.63
C ASN A 437 -4.94 2.13 -29.33
N ARG A 438 -5.79 1.71 -30.26
CA ARG A 438 -7.24 1.93 -30.21
C ARG A 438 -8.02 0.66 -29.96
N SER A 439 -7.46 -0.50 -30.26
CA SER A 439 -8.20 -1.75 -30.24
C SER A 439 -8.30 -2.31 -28.82
N ILE A 440 -9.51 -2.63 -28.38
CA ILE A 440 -9.77 -3.35 -27.13
C ILE A 440 -9.71 -4.84 -27.45
N VAL A 441 -8.90 -5.58 -26.70
CA VAL A 441 -8.92 -7.05 -26.74
C VAL A 441 -9.99 -7.60 -25.81
N SER A 442 -10.43 -8.81 -26.12
CA SER A 442 -11.45 -9.52 -25.37
C SER A 442 -10.89 -10.00 -24.03
N ARG A 443 -11.72 -10.76 -23.33
CA ARG A 443 -11.61 -11.02 -21.91
C ARG A 443 -10.98 -12.38 -21.59
N GLY A 444 -10.56 -13.12 -22.61
CA GLY A 444 -10.31 -14.56 -22.53
C GLY A 444 -8.85 -14.98 -22.55
N GLY A 445 -7.95 -14.19 -23.16
CA GLY A 445 -6.52 -14.51 -23.29
C GLY A 445 -5.64 -13.81 -22.26
N ILE A 446 -5.96 -12.56 -21.91
CA ILE A 446 -5.16 -11.74 -20.98
C ILE A 446 -5.84 -11.67 -19.61
N GLY A 447 -5.35 -12.50 -18.67
CA GLY A 447 -5.57 -12.33 -17.22
C GLY A 447 -7.03 -12.26 -16.75
N GLU A 448 -7.99 -12.77 -17.55
CA GLU A 448 -9.44 -12.60 -17.33
C GLU A 448 -9.84 -11.12 -17.15
N GLY A 449 -9.18 -10.24 -17.93
CA GLY A 449 -8.87 -8.84 -17.64
C GLY A 449 -10.01 -7.85 -17.41
N TRP A 450 -11.28 -8.23 -17.54
CA TRP A 450 -12.39 -7.40 -17.07
C TRP A 450 -12.62 -7.51 -15.56
N ARG A 451 -12.21 -8.63 -14.96
CA ARG A 451 -12.40 -8.87 -13.53
C ARG A 451 -11.52 -7.93 -12.72
N LEU A 452 -10.28 -7.70 -13.15
CA LEU A 452 -9.37 -6.82 -12.43
C LEU A 452 -9.92 -5.38 -12.40
N VAL A 453 -9.78 -4.74 -11.25
CA VAL A 453 -10.23 -3.38 -11.03
C VAL A 453 -9.09 -2.47 -10.60
N LYS A 454 -9.30 -1.17 -10.80
CA LYS A 454 -8.67 -0.12 -9.99
C LYS A 454 -9.72 0.60 -9.17
N SER A 455 -9.27 1.41 -8.23
CA SER A 455 -10.16 2.03 -7.26
C SER A 455 -10.09 3.55 -7.26
N ALA A 456 -11.26 4.18 -7.22
CA ALA A 456 -11.40 5.49 -6.62
C ALA A 456 -11.76 5.32 -5.14
N VAL A 457 -11.08 6.02 -4.23
CA VAL A 457 -11.33 5.93 -2.79
C VAL A 457 -11.42 7.31 -2.16
N ARG A 458 -12.29 7.46 -1.16
CA ARG A 458 -12.27 8.63 -0.27
C ARG A 458 -11.02 8.57 0.60
N PRO A 459 -10.03 9.48 0.45
CA PRO A 459 -8.71 9.28 1.04
C PRO A 459 -8.70 9.16 2.56
N GLY A 460 -9.59 9.87 3.26
CA GLY A 460 -9.73 9.80 4.72
C GLY A 460 -10.44 8.53 5.23
N ARG A 461 -10.93 7.65 4.35
CA ARG A 461 -11.65 6.42 4.72
C ARG A 461 -10.78 5.16 4.60
N ALA A 462 -9.64 5.26 3.94
CA ALA A 462 -8.68 4.17 3.79
C ALA A 462 -7.42 4.40 4.63
N ILE A 463 -6.85 3.31 5.14
CA ILE A 463 -5.57 3.30 5.88
C ILE A 463 -4.41 2.85 5.02
N HIS A 464 -4.67 2.38 3.80
CA HIS A 464 -3.66 1.97 2.84
C HIS A 464 -4.34 1.68 1.49
N SER A 465 -3.56 1.31 0.49
CA SER A 465 -4.06 0.63 -0.70
C SER A 465 -3.14 -0.49 -1.14
N ARG A 466 -3.69 -1.48 -1.82
CA ARG A 466 -2.98 -2.32 -2.78
C ARG A 466 -3.08 -1.68 -4.17
N PRO A 467 -2.37 -2.19 -5.20
CA PRO A 467 -2.49 -1.65 -6.56
C PRO A 467 -3.93 -1.61 -7.07
N HIS A 468 -4.79 -2.56 -6.67
CA HIS A 468 -6.16 -2.70 -7.19
C HIS A 468 -7.25 -2.15 -6.27
N HIS A 469 -7.06 -2.21 -4.95
CA HIS A 469 -8.12 -1.91 -3.99
C HIS A 469 -7.58 -1.24 -2.71
N PRO A 470 -8.37 -0.35 -2.07
CA PRO A 470 -8.00 0.24 -0.80
C PRO A 470 -8.00 -0.80 0.33
N ILE A 471 -7.34 -0.45 1.42
CA ILE A 471 -7.35 -1.17 2.70
C ILE A 471 -8.00 -0.25 3.73
N TRP A 472 -8.94 -0.77 4.51
CA TRP A 472 -9.70 -0.01 5.49
C TRP A 472 -9.67 -0.68 6.87
N VAL A 473 -10.09 0.07 7.90
CA VAL A 473 -10.21 -0.44 9.27
C VAL A 473 -11.45 -1.33 9.37
N GLN A 474 -11.26 -2.60 9.71
CA GLN A 474 -12.36 -3.60 9.82
C GLN A 474 -13.38 -3.29 10.93
N ALA A 475 -13.02 -2.43 11.90
CA ALA A 475 -13.93 -1.96 12.94
C ALA A 475 -14.92 -0.89 12.44
N GLU A 476 -14.75 -0.38 11.21
CA GLU A 476 -15.64 0.59 10.60
C GLU A 476 -16.44 -0.03 9.44
N LYS A 477 -17.66 0.49 9.24
CA LYS A 477 -18.38 0.24 8.00
C LYS A 477 -17.61 0.87 6.84
N PHE A 478 -17.41 0.11 5.77
CA PHE A 478 -16.78 0.56 4.54
C PHE A 478 -17.61 0.10 3.33
N ALA A 479 -18.13 1.04 2.55
CA ALA A 479 -18.94 0.77 1.36
C ALA A 479 -18.08 0.78 0.10
N TYR A 480 -17.61 -0.39 -0.31
CA TYR A 480 -16.92 -0.58 -1.59
C TYR A 480 -17.92 -1.09 -2.65
N ARG A 481 -18.05 -0.37 -3.75
CA ARG A 481 -19.07 -0.62 -4.79
C ARG A 481 -18.45 -0.76 -6.16
N LEU A 482 -19.12 -1.45 -7.07
CA LEU A 482 -18.76 -1.41 -8.50
C LEU A 482 -19.17 -0.07 -9.12
N SER A 483 -18.75 0.18 -10.35
CA SER A 483 -19.03 1.43 -11.10
C SER A 483 -20.49 1.65 -11.47
N ASP A 484 -21.37 0.67 -11.24
CA ASP A 484 -22.82 0.79 -11.41
C ASP A 484 -23.58 1.03 -10.07
N GLY A 485 -22.85 1.07 -8.94
CA GLY A 485 -23.41 1.28 -7.62
C GLY A 485 -23.86 0.03 -6.87
N SER A 486 -23.69 -1.15 -7.46
CA SER A 486 -23.87 -2.41 -6.74
C SER A 486 -22.80 -2.58 -5.66
N ILE A 487 -23.12 -3.36 -4.62
CA ILE A 487 -22.14 -3.68 -3.57
C ILE A 487 -21.13 -4.67 -4.12
N HIS A 488 -19.84 -4.31 -4.04
CA HIS A 488 -18.77 -5.21 -4.42
C HIS A 488 -18.55 -6.26 -3.31
N SER A 489 -18.81 -7.53 -3.63
CA SER A 489 -18.80 -8.66 -2.70
C SER A 489 -17.57 -9.57 -2.83
N TYR A 490 -16.71 -9.33 -3.83
CA TYR A 490 -15.43 -10.01 -4.06
C TYR A 490 -15.56 -11.52 -4.34
N ARG A 491 -16.70 -11.96 -4.91
CA ARG A 491 -17.08 -13.38 -4.99
C ARG A 491 -16.70 -14.07 -6.29
N ASN A 492 -16.17 -13.35 -7.27
CA ASN A 492 -15.86 -13.89 -8.58
C ASN A 492 -14.37 -13.80 -8.97
N PRO A 493 -13.44 -14.22 -8.10
CA PRO A 493 -12.03 -14.28 -8.46
C PRO A 493 -11.76 -15.40 -9.49
N PRO A 494 -10.62 -15.37 -10.20
CA PRO A 494 -10.16 -16.46 -11.04
C PRO A 494 -10.14 -17.82 -10.32
N PRO A 495 -10.33 -18.95 -11.05
CA PRO A 495 -10.24 -20.28 -10.45
C PRO A 495 -8.93 -20.49 -9.67
N GLY A 496 -9.05 -20.95 -8.41
CA GLY A 496 -7.91 -21.18 -7.52
C GLY A 496 -7.52 -19.98 -6.65
N ILE A 497 -8.15 -18.82 -6.83
CA ILE A 497 -7.97 -17.62 -5.99
C ILE A 497 -9.15 -17.49 -5.03
N GLY A 498 -8.88 -17.15 -3.76
CA GLY A 498 -9.93 -16.86 -2.78
C GLY A 498 -10.64 -15.53 -3.04
N ALA A 499 -11.67 -15.20 -2.25
CA ALA A 499 -12.35 -13.90 -2.37
C ALA A 499 -11.35 -12.75 -2.21
N ASP A 500 -11.24 -11.90 -3.23
CA ASP A 500 -10.25 -10.82 -3.28
C ASP A 500 -10.89 -9.56 -3.92
N PRO A 501 -10.84 -8.39 -3.24
CA PRO A 501 -11.42 -7.14 -3.75
C PRO A 501 -10.77 -6.58 -5.03
N ALA A 502 -9.67 -7.19 -5.50
CA ALA A 502 -9.07 -6.88 -6.79
C ALA A 502 -9.92 -7.36 -7.98
N PHE A 503 -10.88 -8.27 -7.78
CA PHE A 503 -11.67 -8.86 -8.86
C PHE A 503 -13.16 -8.52 -8.74
N ALA A 504 -13.67 -7.69 -9.64
CA ALA A 504 -15.08 -7.34 -9.80
C ALA A 504 -16.00 -8.57 -9.86
N ASP A 505 -17.18 -8.47 -9.25
CA ASP A 505 -18.16 -9.57 -9.26
C ASP A 505 -18.70 -9.83 -10.66
N TYR A 506 -18.85 -8.77 -11.46
CA TYR A 506 -19.30 -8.80 -12.84
C TYR A 506 -18.80 -7.56 -13.59
N ASP A 507 -19.03 -7.53 -14.89
CA ASP A 507 -18.62 -6.43 -15.75
C ASP A 507 -19.52 -5.20 -15.56
N SER A 508 -18.93 -4.08 -15.15
CA SER A 508 -19.61 -2.79 -14.97
C SER A 508 -18.96 -1.66 -15.76
N CYS A 509 -18.49 -1.93 -16.98
CA CYS A 509 -17.81 -0.95 -17.85
C CYS A 509 -18.73 0.08 -18.56
N ALA A 510 -20.04 0.14 -18.26
CA ALA A 510 -20.99 0.92 -19.06
C ALA A 510 -20.75 2.44 -19.00
N ASP A 511 -20.46 2.95 -17.80
CA ASP A 511 -20.29 4.39 -17.54
C ASP A 511 -18.83 4.81 -17.42
N ILE A 512 -17.99 3.94 -16.86
CA ILE A 512 -16.56 4.17 -16.62
C ILE A 512 -15.82 2.83 -16.63
N TYR A 513 -14.60 2.82 -17.17
CA TYR A 513 -13.65 1.71 -17.07
C TYR A 513 -12.22 2.24 -17.17
N ILE A 514 -11.23 1.40 -16.91
CA ILE A 514 -9.81 1.72 -17.08
C ILE A 514 -9.28 1.07 -18.34
N SER A 515 -8.82 1.87 -19.29
CA SER A 515 -8.06 1.39 -20.44
C SER A 515 -6.61 1.15 -20.04
N HIS A 516 -6.18 -0.12 -20.06
CA HIS A 516 -4.85 -0.53 -19.62
C HIS A 516 -3.95 -0.80 -20.82
N TYR A 517 -2.96 0.07 -21.02
CA TYR A 517 -1.99 0.04 -22.11
C TYR A 517 -0.71 -0.70 -21.69
N TYR A 518 -0.87 -1.96 -21.31
CA TYR A 518 0.22 -2.75 -20.74
C TYR A 518 1.30 -3.09 -21.78
N TYR A 519 0.91 -3.49 -23.00
CA TYR A 519 1.82 -4.01 -24.02
C TYR A 519 2.30 -2.95 -25.03
N LYS A 520 1.40 -2.04 -25.46
CA LYS A 520 1.67 -0.91 -26.38
C LYS A 520 2.19 -1.33 -27.76
N SER A 521 3.49 -1.57 -27.93
CA SER A 521 4.11 -2.09 -29.16
C SER A 521 5.26 -3.03 -28.80
N ILE A 522 5.88 -3.70 -29.77
CA ILE A 522 6.96 -4.65 -29.45
C ILE A 522 8.21 -3.95 -28.89
N ILE A 523 8.59 -2.77 -29.40
CA ILE A 523 9.76 -2.03 -28.86
C ILE A 523 9.48 -1.51 -27.45
N GLU A 524 8.23 -1.15 -27.16
CA GLU A 524 7.80 -0.65 -25.87
C GLU A 524 7.65 -1.79 -24.85
N TRP A 525 7.30 -2.99 -25.32
CA TRP A 525 7.34 -4.21 -24.53
C TRP A 525 8.77 -4.60 -24.16
N VAL A 526 9.73 -4.47 -25.08
CA VAL A 526 11.17 -4.59 -24.77
C VAL A 526 11.56 -3.61 -23.66
N TRP A 527 11.22 -2.34 -23.80
CA TRP A 527 11.49 -1.31 -22.78
C TRP A 527 10.89 -1.67 -21.42
N LYS A 528 9.59 -1.96 -21.38
CA LYS A 528 8.83 -2.26 -20.16
C LYS A 528 9.39 -3.47 -19.43
N TYR A 529 9.81 -4.50 -20.15
CA TYR A 529 10.39 -5.70 -19.55
C TYR A 529 11.85 -5.49 -19.10
N ALA A 530 12.63 -4.66 -19.82
CA ALA A 530 14.02 -4.33 -19.49
C ALA A 530 14.15 -3.49 -18.21
N ARG A 531 13.26 -2.51 -18.02
CA ARG A 531 13.35 -1.52 -16.93
C ARG A 531 13.13 -2.10 -15.53
N ASN A 532 12.73 -3.37 -15.48
CA ASN A 532 12.46 -4.17 -14.30
C ASN A 532 11.28 -3.68 -13.44
N SER A 533 10.83 -4.52 -12.49
CA SER A 533 9.98 -4.03 -11.40
C SER A 533 10.81 -3.16 -10.46
N GLY A 534 10.21 -2.20 -9.77
CA GLY A 534 10.91 -1.37 -8.77
C GLY A 534 11.57 -2.15 -7.61
N LEU A 535 11.51 -3.49 -7.61
CA LEU A 535 12.13 -4.38 -6.63
C LEU A 535 13.58 -4.75 -6.96
N ASP A 536 14.04 -4.69 -8.22
CA ASP A 536 15.47 -4.88 -8.53
C ASP A 536 16.08 -3.68 -9.26
N GLY A 537 17.11 -3.10 -8.64
CA GLY A 537 17.65 -1.77 -8.98
C GLY A 537 18.57 -1.70 -10.20
N ALA A 538 18.85 -2.81 -10.89
CA ALA A 538 19.75 -2.83 -12.04
C ALA A 538 19.02 -3.21 -13.33
N MET A 539 19.26 -2.44 -14.41
CA MET A 539 19.05 -2.95 -15.77
C MET A 539 20.14 -4.00 -16.02
N SER A 540 19.79 -5.28 -15.92
CA SER A 540 20.62 -6.34 -16.45
C SER A 540 19.94 -6.92 -17.68
N PHE A 541 20.66 -6.92 -18.80
CA PHE A 541 20.27 -7.68 -19.97
C PHE A 541 20.56 -9.16 -19.68
N GLY A 542 19.72 -9.76 -18.85
CA GLY A 542 19.68 -11.21 -18.70
C GLY A 542 18.96 -11.77 -19.92
N VAL A 543 19.66 -12.47 -20.81
CA VAL A 543 19.02 -13.10 -21.99
C VAL A 543 17.85 -14.01 -21.57
N GLU A 544 17.94 -14.62 -20.38
CA GLU A 544 16.85 -15.40 -19.78
C GLU A 544 15.57 -14.60 -19.53
N ARG A 545 15.65 -13.27 -19.39
CA ARG A 545 14.47 -12.39 -19.30
C ARG A 545 13.68 -12.39 -20.60
N TYR A 546 14.36 -12.42 -21.74
CA TYR A 546 13.75 -12.44 -23.08
C TYR A 546 13.56 -13.87 -23.60
N ALA A 547 13.25 -14.79 -22.70
CA ALA A 547 12.96 -16.17 -23.06
C ALA A 547 11.50 -16.33 -23.51
N ASP A 548 11.15 -17.58 -23.80
CA ASP A 548 9.80 -18.07 -24.09
C ASP A 548 8.68 -17.40 -23.26
N TYR A 549 8.87 -17.18 -21.96
CA TYR A 549 7.84 -16.55 -21.12
C TYR A 549 7.51 -15.11 -21.55
N TRP A 550 8.51 -14.31 -21.92
CA TRP A 550 8.34 -12.94 -22.40
C TRP A 550 7.58 -12.89 -23.72
N ALA A 551 7.97 -13.75 -24.67
CA ALA A 551 7.30 -13.86 -25.97
C ALA A 551 5.87 -14.38 -25.79
N ASN A 552 5.67 -15.41 -24.95
CA ASN A 552 4.36 -15.96 -24.64
C ASN A 552 3.42 -14.89 -24.06
N ALA A 553 3.89 -14.05 -23.14
CA ALA A 553 3.07 -12.99 -22.55
C ALA A 553 2.55 -11.99 -23.60
N PHE A 554 3.36 -11.65 -24.59
CA PHE A 554 2.97 -10.76 -25.69
C PHE A 554 2.08 -11.47 -26.72
N ILE A 555 2.44 -12.70 -27.11
CA ILE A 555 1.66 -13.53 -28.05
C ILE A 555 0.26 -13.86 -27.49
N CYS A 556 0.13 -14.11 -26.19
CA CYS A 556 -1.16 -14.29 -25.54
C CYS A 556 -2.09 -13.10 -25.80
N GLN A 557 -1.55 -11.88 -25.83
CA GLN A 557 -2.32 -10.69 -26.17
C GLN A 557 -2.66 -10.63 -27.67
N LEU A 558 -1.73 -10.96 -28.57
CA LEU A 558 -1.98 -10.95 -30.02
C LEU A 558 -3.05 -11.96 -30.45
N ASN A 559 -3.15 -13.07 -29.71
CA ASN A 559 -4.15 -14.12 -29.95
C ASN A 559 -5.48 -13.86 -29.25
N ASP A 560 -5.59 -12.84 -28.38
CA ASP A 560 -6.84 -12.50 -27.73
C ASP A 560 -7.79 -11.85 -28.77
N PRO A 561 -9.03 -12.34 -28.94
CA PRO A 561 -9.97 -11.77 -29.90
C PRO A 561 -10.16 -10.26 -29.71
N TYR A 562 -10.41 -9.52 -30.78
CA TYR A 562 -10.72 -8.09 -30.68
C TYR A 562 -12.20 -7.88 -30.35
N ASP A 563 -12.48 -7.04 -29.36
CA ASP A 563 -13.85 -6.68 -28.91
C ASP A 563 -14.38 -5.42 -29.63
N GLY A 564 -13.49 -4.52 -30.04
CA GLY A 564 -13.83 -3.31 -30.79
C GLY A 564 -12.80 -2.21 -30.64
N GLU A 565 -13.06 -1.03 -31.21
CA GLU A 565 -12.25 0.16 -30.96
C GLU A 565 -12.69 0.85 -29.66
N ASN A 566 -11.74 1.50 -28.98
CA ASN A 566 -11.98 2.29 -27.79
C ASN A 566 -12.54 3.67 -28.15
N GLU A 567 -13.73 3.70 -28.77
CA GLU A 567 -14.36 4.93 -29.27
C GLU A 567 -14.47 6.00 -28.18
N ASN A 568 -14.76 5.59 -26.95
CA ASN A 568 -14.86 6.49 -25.82
C ASN A 568 -13.55 7.24 -25.55
N ILE A 569 -12.39 6.59 -25.58
CA ILE A 569 -11.13 7.34 -25.38
C ILE A 569 -10.83 8.24 -26.58
N LEU A 570 -11.17 7.80 -27.80
CA LEU A 570 -10.90 8.52 -29.03
C LEU A 570 -11.67 9.83 -29.14
N ILE A 571 -12.93 9.89 -28.68
CA ILE A 571 -13.72 11.15 -28.68
C ILE A 571 -13.15 12.24 -27.76
N ARG A 572 -12.11 11.94 -26.97
CA ARG A 572 -11.42 12.87 -26.05
C ARG A 572 -10.13 13.43 -26.62
N LEU A 573 -9.79 13.09 -27.87
CA LEU A 573 -8.54 13.49 -28.50
C LEU A 573 -8.32 15.00 -28.48
N ASP A 574 -9.33 15.80 -28.87
CA ASP A 574 -9.17 17.25 -28.96
C ASP A 574 -8.76 17.87 -27.61
N GLY A 575 -9.46 17.49 -26.53
CA GLY A 575 -9.14 17.95 -25.18
C GLY A 575 -7.77 17.48 -24.69
N LEU A 576 -7.36 16.26 -25.05
CA LEU A 576 -6.01 15.76 -24.79
C LEU A 576 -4.95 16.63 -25.50
N LEU A 577 -5.11 16.86 -26.81
CA LEU A 577 -4.14 17.64 -27.58
C LEU A 577 -4.04 19.08 -27.09
N GLU A 578 -5.16 19.69 -26.70
CA GLU A 578 -5.19 21.03 -26.10
C GLU A 578 -4.40 21.09 -24.79
N GLU A 579 -4.60 20.14 -23.88
CA GLU A 579 -3.85 20.07 -22.62
C GLU A 579 -2.37 19.78 -22.86
N MET A 580 -2.02 18.85 -23.76
CA MET A 580 -0.62 18.57 -24.10
C MET A 580 0.07 19.80 -24.69
N ALA A 581 -0.59 20.52 -25.60
CA ALA A 581 -0.07 21.77 -26.15
C ALA A 581 0.09 22.83 -25.04
N SER A 582 -0.84 22.89 -24.10
CA SER A 582 -0.77 23.81 -22.96
C SER A 582 0.44 23.54 -22.08
N LEU A 583 0.68 22.28 -21.71
CA LEU A 583 1.82 21.88 -20.88
C LEU A 583 3.15 22.12 -21.61
N ARG A 584 3.21 21.89 -22.93
CA ARG A 584 4.41 22.12 -23.74
C ARG A 584 4.73 23.60 -23.98
N ARG A 585 3.79 24.53 -23.73
CA ARG A 585 4.10 25.98 -23.71
C ARG A 585 4.99 26.36 -22.53
N ILE A 586 5.07 25.53 -21.51
CA ILE A 586 5.98 25.74 -20.39
C ILE A 586 7.36 25.27 -20.81
N THR A 587 8.28 26.23 -21.00
CA THR A 587 9.64 25.97 -21.51
C THR A 587 10.37 24.89 -20.72
N ALA A 588 10.29 24.90 -19.39
CA ALA A 588 10.94 23.90 -18.54
C ALA A 588 10.37 22.48 -18.76
N VAL A 589 9.06 22.35 -18.95
CA VAL A 589 8.39 21.07 -19.22
C VAL A 589 8.78 20.55 -20.60
N ALA A 590 8.74 21.38 -21.64
CA ALA A 590 9.14 20.98 -22.99
C ALA A 590 10.61 20.55 -23.07
N GLN A 591 11.51 21.29 -22.40
CA GLN A 591 12.92 20.94 -22.29
C GLN A 591 13.12 19.59 -21.58
N ALA A 592 12.44 19.39 -20.44
CA ALA A 592 12.53 18.13 -19.71
C ALA A 592 11.96 16.94 -20.51
N GLU A 593 10.85 17.13 -21.22
CA GLU A 593 10.27 16.12 -22.11
C GLU A 593 11.25 15.74 -23.24
N ASN A 594 11.93 16.71 -23.86
CA ASN A 594 12.95 16.44 -24.87
C ASN A 594 14.12 15.61 -24.32
N ILE A 595 14.62 15.94 -23.13
CA ILE A 595 15.69 15.18 -22.46
C ILE A 595 15.25 13.73 -22.19
N VAL A 596 14.00 13.54 -21.77
CA VAL A 596 13.42 12.20 -21.57
C VAL A 596 13.37 11.43 -22.89
N ARG A 597 12.92 12.06 -23.98
CA ARG A 597 12.86 11.42 -25.32
C ARG A 597 14.25 10.97 -25.80
N GLU A 598 15.25 11.83 -25.65
CA GLU A 598 16.64 11.50 -26.01
C GLU A 598 17.16 10.31 -25.17
N ALA A 599 17.00 10.38 -23.85
CA ALA A 599 17.45 9.33 -22.94
C ALA A 599 16.73 7.99 -23.16
N TRP A 600 15.43 8.04 -23.47
CA TRP A 600 14.63 6.86 -23.77
C TRP A 600 15.09 6.23 -25.10
N GLN A 601 15.27 7.02 -26.15
CA GLN A 601 15.75 6.54 -27.46
C GLN A 601 17.14 5.91 -27.35
N GLU A 602 18.11 6.61 -26.73
CA GLU A 602 19.48 6.12 -26.57
C GLU A 602 19.50 4.73 -25.93
N ARG A 603 18.70 4.55 -24.87
CA ARG A 603 18.66 3.32 -24.11
C ARG A 603 17.87 2.22 -24.79
N LEU A 604 16.75 2.54 -25.44
CA LEU A 604 16.03 1.56 -26.24
C LEU A 604 16.95 1.01 -27.32
N LEU A 605 17.65 1.87 -28.06
CA LEU A 605 18.58 1.42 -29.10
C LEU A 605 19.68 0.52 -28.54
N ALA A 606 20.26 0.88 -27.38
CA ALA A 606 21.22 0.01 -26.71
C ALA A 606 20.62 -1.35 -26.31
N LEU A 607 19.37 -1.40 -25.82
CA LEU A 607 18.69 -2.65 -25.51
C LEU A 607 18.44 -3.50 -26.75
N LEU A 608 18.07 -2.88 -27.87
CA LEU A 608 17.86 -3.58 -29.14
C LEU A 608 19.18 -4.14 -29.69
N ASP A 609 20.28 -3.40 -29.60
CA ASP A 609 21.61 -3.91 -29.97
C ASP A 609 21.97 -5.14 -29.13
N MET A 610 21.68 -5.13 -27.82
CA MET A 610 21.91 -6.30 -26.95
C MET A 610 21.03 -7.50 -27.32
N ILE A 611 19.78 -7.28 -27.74
CA ILE A 611 18.87 -8.33 -28.23
C ILE A 611 19.44 -9.00 -29.49
N GLU A 612 19.97 -8.20 -30.41
CA GLU A 612 20.61 -8.68 -31.63
C GLU A 612 21.91 -9.43 -31.34
N GLU A 613 22.81 -8.86 -30.52
CA GLU A 613 24.09 -9.46 -30.14
C GLU A 613 23.93 -10.81 -29.42
N ALA A 614 22.89 -10.94 -28.59
CA ALA A 614 22.62 -12.17 -27.86
C ALA A 614 21.83 -13.22 -28.65
N ASP A 615 21.43 -12.89 -29.88
CA ASP A 615 20.63 -13.73 -30.77
C ASP A 615 19.39 -14.29 -30.03
N VAL A 616 18.60 -13.39 -29.44
CA VAL A 616 17.38 -13.77 -28.67
C VAL A 616 16.45 -14.64 -29.52
N ALA A 617 16.35 -14.37 -30.81
CA ALA A 617 15.52 -15.14 -31.74
C ALA A 617 15.85 -16.63 -31.74
N SER A 618 17.12 -17.04 -31.68
CA SER A 618 17.48 -18.46 -31.66
C SER A 618 17.09 -19.17 -30.37
N ARG A 619 16.85 -18.43 -29.29
CA ARG A 619 16.44 -18.95 -27.97
C ARG A 619 14.93 -19.03 -27.77
N LEU A 620 14.16 -18.36 -28.62
CA LEU A 620 12.72 -18.51 -28.66
C LEU A 620 12.34 -19.78 -29.42
N LYS A 621 11.25 -20.41 -28.99
CA LYS A 621 10.54 -21.40 -29.82
C LYS A 621 10.33 -20.90 -31.24
N GLU A 622 10.53 -21.78 -32.21
CA GLU A 622 10.46 -21.45 -33.63
C GLU A 622 9.13 -20.79 -34.01
N GLU A 623 8.03 -21.31 -33.47
CA GLU A 623 6.68 -20.78 -33.67
C GLU A 623 6.43 -19.39 -33.06
N TRP A 624 7.32 -18.87 -32.21
CA TRP A 624 7.17 -17.57 -31.53
C TRP A 624 8.09 -16.49 -32.07
N ARG A 625 9.06 -16.84 -32.93
CA ARG A 625 10.07 -15.91 -33.47
C ARG A 625 9.46 -14.72 -34.22
N TYR A 626 8.30 -14.92 -34.84
CA TYR A 626 7.59 -13.88 -35.60
C TYR A 626 7.24 -12.64 -34.75
N VAL A 627 7.20 -12.77 -33.42
CA VAL A 627 6.93 -11.64 -32.52
C VAL A 627 8.00 -10.55 -32.64
N LEU A 628 9.20 -10.89 -33.13
CA LEU A 628 10.31 -9.98 -33.35
C LEU A 628 10.29 -9.34 -34.75
N ASP A 629 9.46 -9.81 -35.68
CA ASP A 629 9.43 -9.32 -37.06
C ASP A 629 9.19 -7.79 -37.15
N PRO A 630 8.29 -7.19 -36.34
CA PRO A 630 8.06 -5.75 -36.39
C PRO A 630 9.22 -4.91 -35.84
N LEU A 631 10.18 -5.49 -35.10
CA LEU A 631 11.27 -4.71 -34.49
C LEU A 631 12.10 -3.94 -35.53
N VAL A 632 12.29 -4.50 -36.72
CA VAL A 632 13.07 -3.84 -37.79
C VAL A 632 12.40 -2.55 -38.24
N GLU A 633 11.08 -2.58 -38.42
CA GLU A 633 10.29 -1.42 -38.82
C GLU A 633 10.16 -0.42 -37.66
N GLU A 634 9.83 -0.91 -36.46
CA GLU A 634 9.64 -0.06 -35.28
C GLU A 634 10.93 0.63 -34.80
N ARG A 635 12.11 0.05 -35.09
CA ARG A 635 13.43 0.63 -34.78
C ARG A 635 13.79 1.83 -35.65
N CYS A 636 13.16 2.01 -36.81
CA CYS A 636 13.52 3.05 -37.77
C CYS A 636 13.27 4.47 -37.25
N GLY A 637 14.04 5.42 -37.77
CA GLY A 637 13.87 6.86 -37.51
C GLY A 637 14.41 7.32 -36.16
N SER A 638 13.81 8.38 -35.63
CA SER A 638 14.13 8.98 -34.33
C SER A 638 12.87 9.58 -33.74
N ILE A 639 12.79 9.69 -32.42
CA ILE A 639 11.72 10.38 -31.71
C ILE A 639 11.87 11.89 -31.94
N PRO A 640 10.95 12.58 -32.63
CA PRO A 640 11.03 14.03 -32.81
C PRO A 640 11.13 14.79 -31.48
N LEU A 641 11.91 15.87 -31.48
CA LEU A 641 12.00 16.80 -30.35
C LEU A 641 11.09 18.00 -30.58
N HIS A 642 10.58 18.56 -29.49
CA HIS A 642 9.78 19.78 -29.52
C HIS A 642 10.65 20.99 -29.80
N GLN A 643 10.10 21.94 -30.57
CA GLN A 643 10.69 23.27 -30.68
C GLN A 643 10.44 24.03 -29.37
N ILE A 644 11.51 24.55 -28.78
CA ILE A 644 11.52 25.23 -27.48
C ILE A 644 11.38 26.74 -27.67
#